data_AF-A0A7S4JCS6-F1
#
_entry.id   AF-A0A7S4JCS6-F1
#
_cell.length_a   1.000
_cell.length_b   1.000
_cell.length_c   1.000
_cell.angle_alpha   90.00
_cell.angle_beta   90.00
_cell.angle_gamma   90.00
#
_symmetry.space_group_name_H-M   'P 1'
#
loop_
_entity.id
_entity.type
_entity.pdbx_description
1 polymer ?
#
loop_
_entity_poly.entity_id
_entity_poly.type
_entity_poly.pdbx_seq_one_letter_code
_entity_poly.pdbx_strand_id
1 'polypeptide(L)'
;GGARGGVGVGTAGGSGTRRLRSRITLATTPAPADGGSADADAAKKAAPKPENFRVFFHVLTKDHSLPDLIWNQTTRRELRIALESEMTALAREAEERGGGGGSASAAGVDLENAVAWNHLQFAVPYPSLNDEVRVGGVYMRLWLRAGDGFVRSWDDPKGLCEALFRRLLCDLDRDAAVTNMCIRCLVRLYAIHWRKIGPFGAGDGDDVLVLVRSISSTSSVETQHLLLSLIATLLGVPASEEDEENFGAASVPDNADPLLNEECLGVLCQFAAWGHTGMSSVRNLLAGAAGANVEKARRMITDGTDARHSGGDIPLTGDGAESSARDSGDFSRPPVWYVAPPGGRVPPPSSTIKGPFRVSELWRRMRDREIHSRTLVAAARFGVEDYGVADEGADIVGGEGEEAEARIDTGRWRPLRSVWQLRWQLCVDDDGSDGDNRGVYTPAEVSLLAVNSLRRLVELYSSVDSRGIPYFPLPTAKRLLCAQDPLSIISQGLLDPTPRAVDASATLLKSLMEHNDASCAKLYLTGAFFFALRYEGNNLGCIAEFLYDAHLRQHFRSGYAAAASAATGKGNGNELSGLPPRERSILGNLLPEGLLLILINYGPTKFAEIFAGDYDTPEVVWNPLMRRRLIDMMNQHLGDFPFRLGQHTNACYEYCPAPGVSYVQLEGETFCRGYYLRNLVDETKFGEWPVTHPSAVFRSILEEWRKLTSKDASKEEDEREGARRVLGLKDGDGGVELRKAYRGLARRYHPDRNPAGREMFERIQTSYELLLPVVECGGKISISGPALDSVGGEDGAEGATADKTDVDVSLGLGGGWRRMRDVLLLLRAQLLICRRYSADIGKYKYPAYKMLLSCLRVPQSPPSEPEGDATKCLLTKERAEFVRAAVELVYRSCLVSPLNAEELSREDGIASLEDALNFYVETLLDRKKNSNSSVDGNAATSGVGEAPNEMVVSICANAVHTIAGMAYFEMGRSSLTQLEDCRRVRLFRNWKRCIDGSLSLIGSDAAQCIASMRRYALEGIASMARDSSLQLM
;
A
#
# COMPACT_ATOMS: atom_id res chain seq x y z
N GLY A 1 -13.96 23.56 48.38
CA GLY A 1 -13.48 24.96 48.43
C GLY A 1 -12.67 25.23 47.19
N GLY A 2 -12.80 26.44 46.62
CA GLY A 2 -11.94 26.96 45.55
C GLY A 2 -12.58 26.97 44.16
N ALA A 3 -13.02 28.15 43.72
CA ALA A 3 -13.65 28.44 42.43
C ALA A 3 -12.70 29.24 41.51
N ARG A 4 -12.89 29.10 40.18
CA ARG A 4 -12.69 30.06 39.05
C ARG A 4 -12.67 29.22 37.77
N GLY A 5 -13.34 29.51 36.65
CA GLY A 5 -14.21 30.59 36.21
C GLY A 5 -14.28 30.45 34.68
N GLY A 6 -15.42 30.03 34.13
CA GLY A 6 -15.64 29.87 32.69
C GLY A 6 -17.07 30.22 32.37
N VAL A 7 -17.26 31.30 31.62
CA VAL A 7 -18.56 31.87 31.24
C VAL A 7 -19.25 30.91 30.27
N GLY A 8 -20.16 30.08 30.78
CA GLY A 8 -21.06 29.26 29.98
C GLY A 8 -22.24 30.09 29.48
N VAL A 9 -22.32 30.32 28.17
CA VAL A 9 -23.53 30.83 27.52
C VAL A 9 -24.61 29.76 27.63
N GLY A 10 -25.67 30.08 28.37
CA GLY A 10 -26.67 29.11 28.84
C GLY A 10 -27.51 28.46 27.74
N THR A 11 -27.42 27.15 27.64
CA THR A 11 -28.40 26.25 27.01
C THR A 11 -29.65 26.11 27.90
N ALA A 12 -30.50 27.15 27.93
CA ALA A 12 -31.74 27.17 28.72
C ALA A 12 -33.01 26.80 27.90
N GLY A 13 -32.91 26.68 26.56
CA GLY A 13 -34.09 26.58 25.67
C GLY A 13 -34.80 25.22 25.62
N GLY A 14 -34.12 24.11 25.91
CA GLY A 14 -34.68 22.75 25.69
C GLY A 14 -35.63 22.23 26.78
N SER A 15 -35.45 22.66 28.02
CA SER A 15 -36.26 22.18 29.16
C SER A 15 -37.63 22.87 29.26
N GLY A 16 -37.69 24.16 28.89
CA GLY A 16 -38.93 24.95 28.93
C GLY A 16 -39.95 24.55 27.86
N THR A 17 -39.49 24.17 26.67
CA THR A 17 -40.32 23.81 25.51
C THR A 17 -40.96 22.43 25.66
N ARG A 18 -40.23 21.43 26.17
CA ARG A 18 -40.80 20.11 26.52
C ARG A 18 -41.86 20.23 27.61
N ARG A 19 -41.64 21.09 28.62
CA ARG A 19 -42.61 21.40 29.67
C ARG A 19 -43.82 22.19 29.16
N LEU A 20 -43.66 23.05 28.16
CA LEU A 20 -44.76 23.82 27.56
C LEU A 20 -45.61 22.92 26.66
N ARG A 21 -44.98 22.13 25.78
CA ARG A 21 -45.68 21.14 24.95
C ARG A 21 -46.36 20.09 25.81
N SER A 22 -45.69 19.53 26.84
CA SER A 22 -46.33 18.57 27.76
C SER A 22 -47.50 19.18 28.54
N ARG A 23 -47.42 20.46 28.94
CA ARG A 23 -48.53 21.18 29.58
C ARG A 23 -49.70 21.43 28.63
N ILE A 24 -49.43 21.70 27.35
CA ILE A 24 -50.46 21.82 26.32
C ILE A 24 -51.12 20.44 26.14
N THR A 25 -50.35 19.35 26.04
CA THR A 25 -50.90 17.99 25.91
C THR A 25 -51.73 17.58 27.12
N LEU A 26 -51.24 17.85 28.35
CA LEU A 26 -51.96 17.64 29.61
C LEU A 26 -53.24 18.48 29.74
N ALA A 27 -53.26 19.69 29.17
CA ALA A 27 -54.44 20.55 29.14
C ALA A 27 -55.47 20.10 28.08
N THR A 28 -55.06 19.32 27.07
CA THR A 28 -55.94 18.78 26.02
C THR A 28 -56.42 17.35 26.26
N THR A 29 -55.86 16.60 27.20
CA THR A 29 -56.33 15.24 27.56
C THR A 29 -57.58 15.31 28.45
N PRO A 30 -58.72 14.72 28.06
CA PRO A 30 -59.88 14.63 28.95
C PRO A 30 -59.59 13.63 30.08
N ALA A 31 -60.07 13.94 31.29
CA ALA A 31 -59.89 13.12 32.48
C ALA A 31 -60.48 11.70 32.30
N PRO A 32 -59.88 10.65 32.92
CA PRO A 32 -60.45 9.30 32.86
C PRO A 32 -61.81 9.29 33.58
N ALA A 33 -62.84 8.82 32.87
CA ALA A 33 -64.17 8.66 33.44
C ALA A 33 -64.25 7.34 34.20
N ASP A 34 -64.41 7.42 35.53
CA ASP A 34 -64.94 6.32 36.33
C ASP A 34 -66.43 6.14 36.05
N GLY A 35 -66.85 4.89 35.83
CA GLY A 35 -68.25 4.45 35.90
C GLY A 35 -69.06 4.54 34.61
N GLY A 36 -69.46 3.38 34.08
CA GLY A 36 -70.11 3.24 32.79
C GLY A 36 -71.61 3.58 32.72
N SER A 37 -72.03 4.00 31.53
CA SER A 37 -73.30 3.61 30.89
C SER A 37 -73.19 3.90 29.38
N ALA A 38 -73.81 3.05 28.56
CA ALA A 38 -73.57 2.94 27.12
C ALA A 38 -74.31 3.98 26.23
N ASP A 39 -74.86 5.06 26.79
CA ASP A 39 -75.64 6.07 26.05
C ASP A 39 -74.98 7.45 25.92
N ALA A 40 -73.66 7.54 26.13
CA ALA A 40 -72.91 8.82 26.13
C ALA A 40 -72.09 9.11 24.85
N ASP A 41 -72.24 8.32 23.78
CA ASP A 41 -71.39 8.46 22.58
C ASP A 41 -71.92 9.45 21.54
N ALA A 42 -73.20 9.86 21.60
CA ALA A 42 -73.75 10.86 20.67
C ALA A 42 -73.50 12.31 21.09
N ALA A 43 -73.29 12.60 22.39
CA ALA A 43 -73.13 13.96 22.92
C ALA A 43 -71.67 14.46 23.01
N LYS A 44 -70.67 13.58 22.76
CA LYS A 44 -69.24 13.94 22.90
C LYS A 44 -68.62 14.67 21.70
N LYS A 45 -69.35 14.89 20.60
CA LYS A 45 -68.82 15.55 19.39
C LYS A 45 -68.92 17.09 19.38
N ALA A 46 -69.46 17.72 20.43
CA ALA A 46 -69.73 19.16 20.43
C ALA A 46 -69.30 19.92 21.70
N ALA A 47 -68.36 19.39 22.49
CA ALA A 47 -67.75 20.18 23.55
C ALA A 47 -66.65 21.09 22.95
N PRO A 48 -66.73 22.43 23.07
CA PRO A 48 -65.66 23.31 22.61
C PRO A 48 -64.38 22.98 23.38
N LYS A 49 -63.26 22.85 22.65
CA LYS A 49 -61.94 22.65 23.27
C LYS A 49 -61.73 23.76 24.32
N PRO A 50 -61.27 23.43 25.55
CA PRO A 50 -61.06 24.45 26.58
C PRO A 50 -60.10 25.52 26.07
N GLU A 51 -60.53 26.77 26.13
CA GLU A 51 -59.78 27.91 25.62
C GLU A 51 -58.58 28.21 26.52
N ASN A 52 -57.37 28.12 25.96
CA ASN A 52 -56.11 28.23 26.71
C ASN A 52 -55.65 29.68 26.92
N PHE A 53 -56.57 30.66 26.98
CA PHE A 53 -56.25 32.09 27.01
C PHE A 53 -55.29 32.49 28.14
N ARG A 54 -55.41 31.88 29.34
CA ARG A 54 -54.49 32.16 30.46
C ARG A 54 -53.05 31.77 30.14
N VAL A 55 -52.85 30.64 29.48
CA VAL A 55 -51.51 30.19 29.05
C VAL A 55 -51.04 31.03 27.87
N PHE A 56 -51.93 31.35 26.92
CA PHE A 56 -51.63 32.20 25.78
C PHE A 56 -51.09 33.56 26.21
N PHE A 57 -51.81 34.32 27.05
CA PHE A 57 -51.36 35.64 27.50
C PHE A 57 -50.07 35.57 28.34
N HIS A 58 -49.88 34.51 29.12
CA HIS A 58 -48.61 34.29 29.82
C HIS A 58 -47.45 34.07 28.85
N VAL A 59 -47.62 33.24 27.83
CA VAL A 59 -46.60 32.96 26.80
C VAL A 59 -46.36 34.21 25.94
N LEU A 60 -47.40 34.98 25.62
CA LEU A 60 -47.35 36.22 24.84
C LEU A 60 -46.44 37.29 25.47
N THR A 61 -46.26 37.28 26.79
CA THR A 61 -45.38 38.26 27.47
C THR A 61 -43.90 37.92 27.40
N LYS A 62 -43.54 36.69 27.00
CA LYS A 62 -42.17 36.18 26.98
C LYS A 62 -41.59 36.24 25.57
N ASP A 63 -40.26 36.28 25.47
CA ASP A 63 -39.58 36.16 24.18
C ASP A 63 -39.38 34.68 23.82
N HIS A 64 -39.62 34.34 22.55
CA HIS A 64 -39.46 33.03 21.95
C HIS A 64 -38.70 33.15 20.63
N SER A 65 -37.67 32.33 20.47
CA SER A 65 -36.88 32.20 19.25
C SER A 65 -36.79 30.72 18.89
N LEU A 66 -37.91 30.15 18.48
CA LEU A 66 -38.05 28.75 18.09
C LEU A 66 -38.05 28.62 16.56
N PRO A 67 -37.69 27.45 16.01
CA PRO A 67 -37.71 27.23 14.57
C PRO A 67 -39.08 27.48 13.93
N ASP A 68 -40.18 27.30 14.64
CA ASP A 68 -41.56 27.52 14.19
C ASP A 68 -42.16 28.87 14.66
N LEU A 69 -41.47 29.61 15.52
CA LEU A 69 -41.99 30.84 16.14
C LEU A 69 -40.89 31.85 16.49
N ILE A 70 -40.98 33.03 15.89
CA ILE A 70 -40.23 34.23 16.32
C ILE A 70 -41.22 35.17 16.99
N TRP A 71 -41.03 35.39 18.29
CA TRP A 71 -41.81 36.32 19.08
C TRP A 71 -40.90 37.03 20.07
N ASN A 72 -40.55 38.27 19.78
CA ASN A 72 -39.62 39.08 20.56
C ASN A 72 -40.21 40.46 20.88
N GLN A 73 -39.44 41.30 21.59
CA GLN A 73 -39.85 42.67 21.90
C GLN A 73 -40.25 43.50 20.67
N THR A 74 -39.58 43.30 19.53
CA THR A 74 -39.85 44.00 18.26
C THR A 74 -41.21 43.58 17.68
N THR A 75 -41.45 42.28 17.47
CA THR A 75 -42.75 41.77 16.98
C THR A 75 -43.91 42.13 17.92
N ARG A 76 -43.68 42.14 19.24
CA ARG A 76 -44.65 42.63 20.23
C ARG A 76 -44.97 44.10 20.06
N ARG A 77 -43.94 44.91 19.77
CA ARG A 77 -44.09 46.35 19.52
C ARG A 77 -44.82 46.59 18.21
N GLU A 78 -44.52 45.85 17.15
CA GLU A 78 -45.22 45.94 15.85
C GLU A 78 -46.71 45.61 16.01
N LEU A 79 -47.06 44.54 16.74
CA LEU A 79 -48.45 44.22 17.08
C LEU A 79 -49.11 45.36 17.87
N ARG A 80 -48.44 45.90 18.89
CA ARG A 80 -48.98 47.00 19.69
C ARG A 80 -49.24 48.24 18.83
N ILE A 81 -48.26 48.64 18.01
CA ILE A 81 -48.37 49.81 17.14
C ILE A 81 -49.52 49.63 16.15
N ALA A 82 -49.63 48.46 15.51
CA ALA A 82 -50.70 48.20 14.55
C ALA A 82 -52.10 48.22 15.20
N LEU A 83 -52.23 47.70 16.42
CA LEU A 83 -53.50 47.77 17.16
C LEU A 83 -53.79 49.20 17.64
N GLU A 84 -52.81 49.93 18.15
CA GLU A 84 -52.98 51.32 18.59
C GLU A 84 -53.32 52.24 17.41
N SER A 85 -52.71 52.04 16.24
CA SER A 85 -53.03 52.80 15.04
C SER A 85 -54.44 52.49 14.54
N GLU A 86 -54.85 51.22 14.55
CA GLU A 86 -56.21 50.80 14.18
C GLU A 86 -57.26 51.35 15.16
N MET A 87 -57.00 51.29 16.46
CA MET A 87 -57.87 51.87 17.49
C MET A 87 -58.00 53.38 17.32
N THR A 88 -56.90 54.07 17.02
CA THR A 88 -56.90 55.52 16.76
C THR A 88 -57.65 55.85 15.47
N ALA A 89 -57.49 55.05 14.41
CA ALA A 89 -58.22 55.21 13.15
C ALA A 89 -59.73 54.98 13.34
N LEU A 90 -60.10 53.95 14.09
CA LEU A 90 -61.50 53.65 14.43
C LEU A 90 -62.12 54.76 15.28
N ALA A 91 -61.38 55.28 16.27
CA ALA A 91 -61.83 56.39 17.11
C ALA A 91 -62.00 57.67 16.27
N ARG A 92 -61.04 57.99 15.39
CA ARG A 92 -61.13 59.12 14.46
C ARG A 92 -62.35 59.02 13.56
N GLU A 93 -62.59 57.85 12.98
CA GLU A 93 -63.74 57.59 12.10
C GLU A 93 -65.08 57.67 12.86
N ALA A 94 -65.10 57.26 14.14
CA ALA A 94 -66.26 57.41 15.01
C ALA A 94 -66.52 58.88 15.39
N GLU A 95 -65.47 59.66 15.65
CA GLU A 95 -65.56 61.10 15.92
C GLU A 95 -66.00 61.90 14.69
N GLU A 96 -65.47 61.59 13.50
CA GLU A 96 -65.86 62.21 12.22
C GLU A 96 -67.35 61.98 11.87
N ARG A 97 -67.93 60.86 12.33
CA ARG A 97 -69.38 60.57 12.23
C ARG A 97 -70.23 61.13 13.39
N GLY A 98 -69.64 61.95 14.27
CA GLY A 98 -70.33 62.63 15.37
C GLY A 98 -70.47 61.84 16.67
N GLY A 99 -69.85 60.65 16.76
CA GLY A 99 -69.78 59.85 17.99
C GLY A 99 -68.66 60.34 18.90
N GLY A 100 -68.91 61.41 19.66
CA GLY A 100 -67.93 61.99 20.58
C GLY A 100 -67.44 61.00 21.65
N GLY A 101 -66.12 60.93 21.84
CA GLY A 101 -65.45 60.06 22.79
C GLY A 101 -65.96 60.18 24.23
N GLY A 102 -66.71 59.18 24.67
CA GLY A 102 -67.13 59.02 26.05
C GLY A 102 -67.97 57.74 26.19
N SER A 103 -67.53 56.83 27.04
CA SER A 103 -68.22 55.60 27.48
C SER A 103 -69.73 55.63 27.22
N ALA A 104 -70.19 54.96 26.15
CA ALA A 104 -71.61 54.73 25.92
C ALA A 104 -72.13 53.75 26.99
N SER A 105 -72.76 54.30 28.03
CA SER A 105 -73.75 53.55 28.81
C SER A 105 -74.83 53.04 27.84
N ALA A 106 -75.21 51.77 28.00
CA ALA A 106 -75.97 50.95 27.06
C ALA A 106 -77.45 51.36 26.81
N ALA A 107 -77.78 52.64 26.68
CA ALA A 107 -79.13 53.09 26.37
C ALA A 107 -79.11 54.30 25.43
N GLY A 108 -79.26 54.04 24.13
CA GLY A 108 -79.50 55.06 23.09
C GLY A 108 -78.30 55.32 22.17
N VAL A 109 -77.86 54.31 21.40
CA VAL A 109 -76.89 54.51 20.31
C VAL A 109 -77.65 54.58 18.99
N ASP A 110 -77.54 55.71 18.28
CA ASP A 110 -78.03 55.84 16.90
C ASP A 110 -77.20 54.92 15.99
N LEU A 111 -77.79 53.80 15.57
CA LEU A 111 -77.13 52.78 14.75
C LEU A 111 -76.64 53.32 13.40
N GLU A 112 -77.21 54.42 12.90
CA GLU A 112 -76.83 55.03 11.62
C GLU A 112 -75.43 55.68 11.65
N ASN A 113 -74.93 56.09 12.82
CA ASN A 113 -73.63 56.74 12.99
C ASN A 113 -72.60 55.85 13.72
N ALA A 114 -72.95 54.60 14.04
CA ALA A 114 -72.06 53.67 14.73
C ALA A 114 -71.03 53.05 13.78
N VAL A 115 -69.74 53.11 14.14
CA VAL A 115 -68.65 52.48 13.39
C VAL A 115 -68.29 51.14 14.02
N ALA A 116 -68.40 50.06 13.25
CA ALA A 116 -67.99 48.72 13.68
C ALA A 116 -66.57 48.40 13.18
N TRP A 117 -65.77 47.73 14.01
CA TRP A 117 -64.43 47.30 13.60
C TRP A 117 -64.50 46.12 12.63
N ASN A 118 -63.95 46.31 11.43
CA ASN A 118 -63.78 45.26 10.44
C ASN A 118 -62.57 44.36 10.77
N HIS A 119 -62.67 43.65 11.89
CA HIS A 119 -61.64 42.73 12.36
C HIS A 119 -61.33 41.60 11.37
N LEU A 120 -62.25 41.27 10.45
CA LEU A 120 -62.06 40.21 9.45
C LEU A 120 -60.99 40.55 8.41
N GLN A 121 -60.76 41.83 8.14
CA GLN A 121 -59.77 42.31 7.19
C GLN A 121 -58.56 42.96 7.85
N PHE A 122 -58.57 43.09 9.18
CA PHE A 122 -57.43 43.58 9.92
C PHE A 122 -56.32 42.53 9.96
N ALA A 123 -55.14 42.90 9.44
CA ALA A 123 -53.95 42.08 9.48
C ALA A 123 -52.77 42.93 9.95
N VAL A 124 -51.95 42.36 10.83
CA VAL A 124 -50.75 43.03 11.32
C VAL A 124 -49.57 42.67 10.42
N PRO A 125 -48.96 43.64 9.72
CA PRO A 125 -47.70 43.40 9.04
C PRO A 125 -46.57 43.30 10.09
N TYR A 126 -45.65 42.36 9.89
CA TYR A 126 -44.45 42.21 10.71
C TYR A 126 -43.19 42.45 9.85
N PRO A 127 -42.82 43.73 9.57
CA PRO A 127 -41.65 44.03 8.75
C PRO A 127 -40.36 43.41 9.29
N SER A 128 -40.23 43.29 10.62
CA SER A 128 -39.08 42.65 11.27
C SER A 128 -38.86 41.17 10.89
N LEU A 129 -39.84 40.51 10.27
CA LEU A 129 -39.75 39.13 9.83
C LEU A 129 -39.52 38.99 8.31
N ASN A 130 -39.52 40.07 7.55
CA ASN A 130 -39.37 40.02 6.09
C ASN A 130 -38.01 39.46 5.66
N ASP A 131 -36.97 39.69 6.47
CA ASP A 131 -35.60 39.23 6.20
C ASP A 131 -35.38 37.76 6.62
N GLU A 132 -36.35 37.13 7.29
CA GLU A 132 -36.23 35.73 7.75
C GLU A 132 -36.79 34.75 6.71
N VAL A 133 -35.93 33.83 6.27
CA VAL A 133 -36.32 32.81 5.29
C VAL A 133 -37.14 31.70 5.97
N ARG A 134 -38.43 31.65 5.61
CA ARG A 134 -39.39 30.67 6.14
C ARG A 134 -39.83 29.67 5.07
N VAL A 135 -39.66 28.37 5.34
CA VAL A 135 -40.05 27.27 4.44
C VAL A 135 -40.77 26.19 5.24
N GLY A 136 -41.90 25.69 4.71
CA GLY A 136 -42.66 24.62 5.38
C GLY A 136 -43.09 24.95 6.81
N GLY A 137 -43.31 26.24 7.11
CA GLY A 137 -43.68 26.71 8.45
C GLY A 137 -42.50 27.00 9.38
N VAL A 138 -41.27 26.73 8.97
CA VAL A 138 -40.04 26.83 9.79
C VAL A 138 -39.11 27.94 9.30
N TYR A 139 -38.53 28.70 10.23
CA TYR A 139 -37.43 29.64 10.02
C TYR A 139 -36.10 28.88 9.96
N MET A 140 -35.50 28.81 8.76
CA MET A 140 -34.37 27.91 8.47
C MET A 140 -33.15 28.20 9.35
N ARG A 141 -32.85 29.48 9.58
CA ARG A 141 -31.74 29.90 10.46
C ARG A 141 -31.89 29.37 11.88
N LEU A 142 -33.11 29.38 12.42
CA LEU A 142 -33.40 28.87 13.76
C LEU A 142 -33.46 27.34 13.78
N TRP A 143 -33.92 26.71 12.71
CA TRP A 143 -33.87 25.25 12.54
C TRP A 143 -32.45 24.70 12.63
N LEU A 144 -31.50 25.32 11.92
CA LEU A 144 -30.10 24.91 11.95
C LEU A 144 -29.44 25.10 13.34
N ARG A 145 -29.98 25.99 14.18
CA ARG A 145 -29.52 26.20 15.56
C ARG A 145 -30.33 25.42 16.60
N ALA A 146 -31.40 24.74 16.20
CA ALA A 146 -32.24 23.98 17.11
C ALA A 146 -31.46 22.82 17.73
N GLY A 147 -31.86 22.38 18.93
CA GLY A 147 -31.35 21.12 19.48
C GLY A 147 -32.04 19.92 18.84
N ASP A 148 -31.35 18.77 18.76
CA ASP A 148 -31.88 17.58 18.08
C ASP A 148 -33.18 17.06 18.67
N GLY A 149 -33.41 17.26 19.98
CA GLY A 149 -34.67 16.94 20.64
C GLY A 149 -35.88 17.68 20.05
N PHE A 150 -35.70 18.92 19.58
CA PHE A 150 -36.75 19.66 18.88
C PHE A 150 -37.01 19.04 17.51
N VAL A 151 -35.95 18.81 16.72
CA VAL A 151 -36.06 18.27 15.37
C VAL A 151 -36.72 16.89 15.41
N ARG A 152 -36.32 16.00 16.32
CA ARG A 152 -36.94 14.67 16.53
C ARG A 152 -38.44 14.73 16.85
N SER A 153 -38.90 15.81 17.46
CA SER A 153 -40.31 16.02 17.82
C SER A 153 -41.18 16.67 16.73
N TRP A 154 -40.62 16.89 15.53
CA TRP A 154 -41.37 17.48 14.42
C TRP A 154 -42.43 16.51 13.87
N ASP A 155 -43.66 17.03 13.70
CA ASP A 155 -44.84 16.22 13.41
C ASP A 155 -44.93 15.76 11.93
N ASP A 156 -44.62 16.66 10.98
CA ASP A 156 -44.67 16.37 9.54
C ASP A 156 -43.29 16.58 8.85
N PRO A 157 -42.36 15.62 9.01
CA PRO A 157 -41.04 15.72 8.39
C PRO A 157 -41.08 15.52 6.87
N LYS A 158 -42.06 14.77 6.34
CA LYS A 158 -42.18 14.54 4.89
C LYS A 158 -42.60 15.81 4.17
N GLY A 159 -43.65 16.50 4.64
CA GLY A 159 -44.09 17.75 4.05
C GLY A 159 -43.03 18.86 4.14
N LEU A 160 -42.27 18.90 5.24
CA LEU A 160 -41.14 19.83 5.38
C LEU A 160 -40.01 19.51 4.38
N CYS A 161 -39.70 18.23 4.18
CA CYS A 161 -38.70 17.78 3.20
C CYS A 161 -39.08 18.24 1.78
N GLU A 162 -40.32 17.99 1.35
CA GLU A 162 -40.84 18.40 0.04
C GLU A 162 -40.87 19.93 -0.13
N ALA A 163 -41.18 20.67 0.94
CA ALA A 163 -41.17 22.13 0.91
C ALA A 163 -39.74 22.70 0.78
N LEU A 164 -38.79 22.15 1.53
CA LEU A 164 -37.38 22.52 1.46
C LEU A 164 -36.75 22.17 0.11
N PHE A 165 -37.08 20.99 -0.44
CA PHE A 165 -36.59 20.58 -1.76
C PHE A 165 -37.17 21.44 -2.89
N ARG A 166 -38.47 21.76 -2.85
CA ARG A 166 -39.04 22.71 -3.82
C ARG A 166 -38.40 24.09 -3.75
N ARG A 167 -38.14 24.59 -2.53
CA ARG A 167 -37.45 25.87 -2.35
C ARG A 167 -36.03 25.82 -2.91
N LEU A 168 -35.30 24.73 -2.66
CA LEU A 168 -33.97 24.49 -3.21
C LEU A 168 -33.98 24.59 -4.75
N LEU A 169 -34.90 23.91 -5.42
CA LEU A 169 -35.00 23.94 -6.89
C LEU A 169 -35.34 25.33 -7.45
N CYS A 170 -36.14 26.13 -6.72
CA CYS A 170 -36.51 27.48 -7.16
C CYS A 170 -35.37 28.50 -7.05
N ASP A 171 -34.51 28.36 -6.05
CA ASP A 171 -33.43 29.31 -5.74
C ASP A 171 -32.05 28.84 -6.21
N LEU A 172 -31.95 27.63 -6.76
CA LEU A 172 -30.72 27.10 -7.34
C LEU A 172 -30.14 28.11 -8.36
N ASP A 173 -28.87 28.49 -8.16
CA ASP A 173 -28.15 29.50 -8.93
C ASP A 173 -28.72 30.94 -8.89
N ARG A 174 -29.81 31.21 -8.16
CA ARG A 174 -30.38 32.56 -7.94
C ARG A 174 -29.93 33.18 -6.63
N ASP A 175 -29.93 32.38 -5.56
CA ASP A 175 -29.53 32.78 -4.22
C ASP A 175 -28.78 31.61 -3.55
N ALA A 176 -27.45 31.71 -3.53
CA ALA A 176 -26.58 30.68 -2.96
C ALA A 176 -26.78 30.54 -1.44
N ALA A 177 -27.05 31.63 -0.72
CA ALA A 177 -27.24 31.59 0.72
C ALA A 177 -28.53 30.82 1.10
N VAL A 178 -29.64 31.08 0.40
CA VAL A 178 -30.90 30.35 0.61
C VAL A 178 -30.77 28.89 0.18
N THR A 179 -30.12 28.64 -0.96
CA THR A 179 -29.82 27.29 -1.47
C THR A 179 -29.03 26.48 -0.43
N ASN A 180 -27.94 27.04 0.10
CA ASN A 180 -27.07 26.38 1.07
C ASN A 180 -27.78 26.13 2.41
N MET A 181 -28.62 27.07 2.86
CA MET A 181 -29.49 26.84 4.02
C MET A 181 -30.51 25.71 3.77
N CYS A 182 -31.08 25.61 2.56
CA CYS A 182 -32.04 24.55 2.22
C CYS A 182 -31.37 23.18 2.30
N ILE A 183 -30.18 23.04 1.71
CA ILE A 183 -29.43 21.78 1.71
C ILE A 183 -29.07 21.38 3.14
N ARG A 184 -28.54 22.30 3.96
CA ARG A 184 -28.23 22.02 5.37
C ARG A 184 -29.46 21.59 6.18
N CYS A 185 -30.61 22.22 5.93
CA CYS A 185 -31.86 21.83 6.58
C CYS A 185 -32.32 20.44 6.13
N LEU A 186 -32.20 20.11 4.84
CA LEU A 186 -32.53 18.81 4.26
C LEU A 186 -31.64 17.70 4.82
N VAL A 187 -30.31 17.89 4.82
CA VAL A 187 -29.33 16.96 5.42
C VAL A 187 -29.74 16.63 6.86
N ARG A 188 -29.95 17.66 7.68
CA ARG A 188 -30.29 17.50 9.09
C ARG A 188 -31.66 16.82 9.30
N LEU A 189 -32.65 17.22 8.51
CA LEU A 189 -34.00 16.66 8.59
C LEU A 189 -33.99 15.18 8.20
N TYR A 190 -33.30 14.83 7.12
CA TYR A 190 -33.24 13.47 6.60
C TYR A 190 -32.45 12.54 7.53
N ALA A 191 -31.28 12.97 8.03
CA ALA A 191 -30.48 12.20 8.98
C ALA A 191 -31.30 11.76 10.22
N ILE A 192 -32.24 12.60 10.68
CA ILE A 192 -33.07 12.32 11.86
C ILE A 192 -34.36 11.56 11.50
N HIS A 193 -35.03 11.90 10.40
CA HIS A 193 -36.38 11.41 10.06
C HIS A 193 -36.46 10.50 8.84
N TRP A 194 -35.34 9.94 8.35
CA TRP A 194 -35.32 9.07 7.17
C TRP A 194 -36.38 7.96 7.19
N ARG A 195 -36.68 7.36 8.37
CA ARG A 195 -37.72 6.31 8.53
C ARG A 195 -39.13 6.81 8.22
N LYS A 196 -39.44 8.07 8.53
CA LYS A 196 -40.75 8.69 8.29
C LYS A 196 -40.86 9.29 6.90
N ILE A 197 -39.74 9.77 6.35
CA ILE A 197 -39.67 10.37 5.01
C ILE A 197 -39.72 9.26 3.95
N GLY A 198 -38.93 8.21 4.11
CA GLY A 198 -38.77 7.12 3.15
C GLY A 198 -37.81 7.50 2.00
N PRO A 199 -37.99 6.91 0.81
CA PRO A 199 -37.24 7.27 -0.40
C PRO A 199 -37.32 8.76 -0.69
N PHE A 200 -36.20 9.33 -1.12
CA PHE A 200 -36.11 10.75 -1.45
C PHE A 200 -36.79 11.01 -2.79
N GLY A 201 -37.97 11.61 -2.72
CA GLY A 201 -38.82 11.90 -3.87
C GLY A 201 -40.04 10.99 -3.98
N ALA A 202 -41.02 11.42 -4.75
CA ALA A 202 -42.27 10.69 -4.94
C ALA A 202 -42.14 9.63 -6.04
N GLY A 203 -41.68 8.43 -5.68
CA GLY A 203 -41.93 7.19 -6.44
C GLY A 203 -40.93 6.78 -7.52
N ASP A 204 -40.32 7.72 -8.27
CA ASP A 204 -39.50 7.37 -9.46
C ASP A 204 -37.99 7.68 -9.31
N GLY A 205 -37.53 8.26 -8.19
CA GLY A 205 -36.10 8.52 -7.94
C GLY A 205 -35.49 9.68 -8.74
N ASP A 206 -36.30 10.39 -9.55
CA ASP A 206 -35.89 11.55 -10.35
C ASP A 206 -35.26 12.68 -9.51
N ASP A 207 -35.71 12.87 -8.28
CA ASP A 207 -35.23 13.94 -7.40
C ASP A 207 -33.76 13.75 -7.00
N VAL A 208 -33.30 12.51 -6.84
CA VAL A 208 -31.89 12.20 -6.56
C VAL A 208 -31.01 12.50 -7.79
N LEU A 209 -31.50 12.18 -8.99
CA LEU A 209 -30.81 12.52 -10.24
C LEU A 209 -30.71 14.04 -10.44
N VAL A 210 -31.76 14.78 -10.08
CA VAL A 210 -31.74 16.25 -10.11
C VAL A 210 -30.62 16.78 -9.22
N LEU A 211 -30.43 16.25 -8.00
CA LEU A 211 -29.33 16.66 -7.12
C LEU A 211 -27.95 16.47 -7.79
N VAL A 212 -27.71 15.33 -8.45
CA VAL A 212 -26.45 15.05 -9.14
C VAL A 212 -26.27 15.90 -10.41
N ARG A 213 -27.35 16.26 -11.09
CA ARG A 213 -27.25 17.20 -12.22
C ARG A 213 -26.99 18.62 -11.73
N SER A 214 -27.64 19.03 -10.65
CA SER A 214 -27.45 20.32 -9.98
C SER A 214 -26.03 20.50 -9.44
N ILE A 215 -25.42 19.44 -8.88
CA ILE A 215 -24.02 19.50 -8.43
C ILE A 215 -23.06 19.76 -9.60
N SER A 216 -23.42 19.28 -10.78
CA SER A 216 -22.62 19.41 -11.99
C SER A 216 -22.83 20.75 -12.68
N SER A 217 -23.98 21.42 -12.48
CA SER A 217 -24.29 22.71 -13.11
C SER A 217 -23.89 23.92 -12.28
N THR A 218 -23.98 23.85 -10.96
CA THR A 218 -23.81 25.03 -10.09
C THR A 218 -22.36 25.54 -10.07
N SER A 219 -22.20 26.86 -9.92
CA SER A 219 -20.89 27.52 -9.87
C SER A 219 -20.30 27.66 -8.47
N SER A 220 -21.13 27.60 -7.41
CA SER A 220 -20.67 27.72 -6.03
C SER A 220 -20.05 26.42 -5.52
N VAL A 221 -18.81 26.48 -5.05
CA VAL A 221 -18.11 25.33 -4.45
C VAL A 221 -18.78 24.92 -3.12
N GLU A 222 -19.28 25.89 -2.35
CA GLU A 222 -20.02 25.62 -1.11
C GLU A 222 -21.27 24.79 -1.39
N THR A 223 -22.08 25.19 -2.38
CA THR A 223 -23.28 24.46 -2.79
C THR A 223 -22.94 23.05 -3.26
N GLN A 224 -21.87 22.86 -4.04
CA GLN A 224 -21.43 21.54 -4.48
C GLN A 224 -21.09 20.62 -3.31
N HIS A 225 -20.29 21.10 -2.36
CA HIS A 225 -19.91 20.34 -1.17
C HIS A 225 -21.13 19.94 -0.32
N LEU A 226 -22.10 20.84 -0.17
CA LEU A 226 -23.34 20.57 0.56
C LEU A 226 -24.24 19.58 -0.18
N LEU A 227 -24.34 19.67 -1.52
CA LEU A 227 -25.09 18.70 -2.33
C LEU A 227 -24.45 17.30 -2.25
N LEU A 228 -23.12 17.20 -2.26
CA LEU A 228 -22.42 15.93 -2.02
C LEU A 228 -22.74 15.37 -0.63
N SER A 229 -22.76 16.23 0.40
CA SER A 229 -23.15 15.87 1.77
C SER A 229 -24.60 15.36 1.85
N LEU A 230 -25.52 15.98 1.10
CA LEU A 230 -26.89 15.50 0.98
C LEU A 230 -26.95 14.12 0.31
N ILE A 231 -26.27 13.93 -0.83
CA ILE A 231 -26.21 12.62 -1.51
C ILE A 231 -25.62 11.54 -0.58
N ALA A 232 -24.53 11.84 0.12
CA ALA A 232 -23.94 10.95 1.10
C ALA A 232 -24.93 10.59 2.24
N THR A 233 -25.65 11.58 2.76
CA THR A 233 -26.68 11.38 3.79
C THR A 233 -27.84 10.50 3.28
N LEU A 234 -28.26 10.69 2.03
CA LEU A 234 -29.31 9.85 1.41
C LEU A 234 -28.88 8.39 1.23
N LEU A 235 -27.59 8.15 1.01
CA LEU A 235 -26.97 6.82 0.95
C LEU A 235 -26.70 6.19 2.32
N GLY A 236 -26.84 6.97 3.39
CA GLY A 236 -26.51 6.53 4.75
C GLY A 236 -25.03 6.63 5.11
N VAL A 237 -24.25 7.41 4.36
CA VAL A 237 -22.86 7.70 4.70
C VAL A 237 -22.83 8.85 5.71
N PRO A 238 -22.30 8.65 6.92
CA PRO A 238 -22.21 9.71 7.91
C PRO A 238 -21.17 10.76 7.50
N ALA A 239 -21.43 12.03 7.81
CA ALA A 239 -20.47 13.12 7.56
C ALA A 239 -19.32 13.11 8.57
N SER A 240 -19.53 12.57 9.77
CA SER A 240 -18.54 12.38 10.83
C SER A 240 -18.83 11.14 11.67
N GLU A 241 -17.82 10.61 12.36
CA GLU A 241 -18.00 9.50 13.32
C GLU A 241 -19.01 9.86 14.42
N GLU A 242 -19.03 11.12 14.86
CA GLU A 242 -19.99 11.64 15.85
C GLU A 242 -21.44 11.62 15.33
N ASP A 243 -21.65 11.87 14.03
CA ASP A 243 -22.98 11.81 13.42
C ASP A 243 -23.52 10.38 13.35
N GLU A 244 -22.64 9.41 13.11
CA GLU A 244 -23.01 7.99 13.09
C GLU A 244 -23.50 7.51 14.46
N GLU A 245 -22.80 7.87 15.54
CA GLU A 245 -23.19 7.52 16.91
C GLU A 245 -24.51 8.18 17.33
N ASN A 246 -24.74 9.44 16.93
CA ASN A 246 -25.89 10.23 17.38
C ASN A 246 -27.20 9.93 16.63
N PHE A 247 -27.12 9.67 15.32
CA PHE A 247 -28.29 9.57 14.44
C PHE A 247 -28.48 8.16 13.85
N GLY A 248 -27.41 7.36 13.79
CA GLY A 248 -27.36 6.11 13.05
C GLY A 248 -27.36 6.34 11.52
N ALA A 249 -26.85 5.39 10.75
CA ALA A 249 -26.86 5.48 9.30
C ALA A 249 -28.30 5.44 8.75
N ALA A 250 -28.66 6.39 7.89
CA ALA A 250 -29.90 6.32 7.12
C ALA A 250 -29.87 5.06 6.23
N SER A 251 -30.90 4.22 6.29
CA SER A 251 -30.92 2.98 5.52
C SER A 251 -32.17 2.93 4.65
N VAL A 252 -32.07 3.62 3.50
CA VAL A 252 -33.11 3.62 2.46
C VAL A 252 -32.43 3.23 1.14
N PRO A 253 -32.29 1.91 0.87
CA PRO A 253 -31.59 1.42 -0.32
C PRO A 253 -32.18 1.96 -1.64
N ASP A 254 -33.48 2.25 -1.68
CA ASP A 254 -34.17 2.78 -2.87
C ASP A 254 -33.57 4.11 -3.36
N ASN A 255 -32.88 4.87 -2.50
CA ASN A 255 -32.17 6.10 -2.91
C ASN A 255 -30.91 5.82 -3.75
N ALA A 256 -30.37 4.60 -3.67
CA ALA A 256 -29.15 4.20 -4.38
C ALA A 256 -29.43 3.81 -5.83
N ASP A 257 -30.60 3.25 -6.13
CA ASP A 257 -30.95 2.76 -7.47
C ASP A 257 -30.79 3.84 -8.57
N PRO A 258 -31.26 5.10 -8.39
CA PRO A 258 -31.10 6.13 -9.40
C PRO A 258 -29.64 6.52 -9.65
N LEU A 259 -28.74 6.31 -8.67
CA LEU A 259 -27.32 6.66 -8.77
C LEU A 259 -26.50 5.63 -9.55
N LEU A 260 -27.06 4.45 -9.87
CA LEU A 260 -26.37 3.36 -10.57
C LEU A 260 -26.32 3.57 -12.10
N ASN A 261 -25.76 4.70 -12.52
CA ASN A 261 -25.53 5.01 -13.93
C ASN A 261 -24.17 5.69 -14.13
N GLU A 262 -23.68 5.71 -15.38
CA GLU A 262 -22.35 6.24 -15.71
C GLU A 262 -22.20 7.74 -15.41
N GLU A 263 -23.26 8.53 -15.59
CA GLU A 263 -23.27 9.98 -15.32
C GLU A 263 -23.04 10.24 -13.82
N CYS A 264 -23.83 9.61 -12.95
CA CYS A 264 -23.76 9.83 -11.51
C CYS A 264 -22.48 9.28 -10.87
N LEU A 265 -22.08 8.06 -11.24
CA LEU A 265 -20.83 7.48 -10.76
C LEU A 265 -19.62 8.27 -11.26
N GLY A 266 -19.66 8.78 -12.49
CA GLY A 266 -18.63 9.66 -13.03
C GLY A 266 -18.45 10.93 -12.20
N VAL A 267 -19.54 11.56 -11.75
CA VAL A 267 -19.49 12.74 -10.87
C VAL A 267 -18.87 12.39 -9.50
N LEU A 268 -19.29 11.28 -8.88
CA LEU A 268 -18.70 10.84 -7.61
C LEU A 268 -17.20 10.52 -7.74
N CYS A 269 -16.78 9.88 -8.83
CA CYS A 269 -15.37 9.64 -9.12
C CYS A 269 -14.58 10.96 -9.28
N GLN A 270 -15.16 11.99 -9.89
CA GLN A 270 -14.51 13.31 -9.98
C GLN A 270 -14.30 13.94 -8.59
N PHE A 271 -15.26 13.84 -7.68
CA PHE A 271 -15.08 14.26 -6.30
C PHE A 271 -14.06 13.42 -5.54
N ALA A 272 -13.95 12.11 -5.82
CA ALA A 272 -12.87 11.27 -5.28
C ALA A 272 -11.50 11.76 -5.78
N ALA A 273 -11.36 12.05 -7.07
CA ALA A 273 -10.13 12.56 -7.67
C ALA A 273 -9.71 13.96 -7.16
N TRP A 274 -10.64 14.71 -6.58
CA TRP A 274 -10.40 16.05 -6.03
C TRP A 274 -9.37 16.07 -4.90
N GLY A 275 -9.21 14.97 -4.15
CA GLY A 275 -8.23 14.87 -3.05
C GLY A 275 -6.79 15.12 -3.48
N HIS A 276 -6.45 14.80 -4.74
CA HIS A 276 -5.09 14.98 -5.28
C HIS A 276 -4.67 16.45 -5.43
N THR A 277 -5.61 17.39 -5.43
CA THR A 277 -5.31 18.83 -5.50
C THR A 277 -4.51 19.31 -4.27
N GLY A 278 -4.70 18.66 -3.11
CA GLY A 278 -4.08 19.00 -1.82
C GLY A 278 -2.67 18.46 -1.58
N MET A 279 -2.05 17.74 -2.54
CA MET A 279 -0.75 17.05 -2.33
C MET A 279 0.45 17.96 -1.95
N SER A 280 0.35 19.28 -2.09
CA SER A 280 1.40 20.24 -1.73
C SER A 280 1.46 20.58 -0.23
N SER A 281 0.33 20.52 0.49
CA SER A 281 0.29 20.94 1.90
C SER A 281 0.98 19.95 2.84
N VAL A 282 0.90 18.64 2.57
CA VAL A 282 1.41 17.60 3.49
C VAL A 282 2.93 17.44 3.41
N ARG A 283 3.52 17.54 2.22
CA ARG A 283 4.99 17.50 2.06
C ARG A 283 5.66 18.74 2.67
N ASN A 284 5.02 19.91 2.61
CA ASN A 284 5.52 21.13 3.24
C ASN A 284 5.37 21.11 4.77
N LEU A 285 4.33 20.46 5.30
CA LEU A 285 4.19 20.21 6.75
C LEU A 285 5.23 19.21 7.28
N LEU A 286 5.50 18.12 6.55
CA LEU A 286 6.53 17.13 6.92
C LEU A 286 7.96 17.67 6.71
N ALA A 287 8.20 18.42 5.63
CA ALA A 287 9.49 19.08 5.39
C ALA A 287 9.73 20.23 6.39
N GLY A 288 8.69 20.96 6.79
CA GLY A 288 8.77 21.97 7.86
C GLY A 288 9.04 21.36 9.24
N ALA A 289 8.52 20.15 9.51
CA ALA A 289 8.81 19.40 10.73
C ALA A 289 10.18 18.70 10.74
N ALA A 290 10.78 18.44 9.56
CA ALA A 290 12.03 17.70 9.40
C ALA A 290 13.21 18.52 8.82
N GLY A 291 13.07 19.84 8.65
CA GLY A 291 13.91 20.61 7.73
C GLY A 291 14.75 21.75 8.33
N ALA A 292 15.72 21.43 9.18
CA ALA A 292 16.97 22.22 9.26
C ALA A 292 18.11 21.58 8.41
N ASN A 293 17.83 20.51 7.65
CA ASN A 293 18.87 19.73 6.96
C ASN A 293 18.58 19.38 5.48
N VAL A 294 17.45 19.79 4.90
CA VAL A 294 17.12 19.46 3.49
C VAL A 294 17.98 20.26 2.50
N GLU A 295 18.31 21.51 2.81
CA GLU A 295 19.21 22.34 1.99
C GLU A 295 20.67 21.82 2.00
N LYS A 296 21.06 21.18 3.11
CA LYS A 296 22.39 20.57 3.28
C LYS A 296 22.51 19.23 2.54
N ALA A 297 21.42 18.46 2.47
CA ALA A 297 21.36 17.22 1.69
C ALA A 297 21.34 17.48 0.16
N ARG A 298 20.73 18.58 -0.29
CA ARG A 298 20.80 18.97 -1.72
C ARG A 298 22.19 19.38 -2.18
N ARG A 299 22.99 20.03 -1.32
CA ARG A 299 24.39 20.37 -1.63
C ARG A 299 25.37 19.20 -1.62
N MET A 300 24.95 18.00 -1.20
CA MET A 300 25.81 16.81 -1.18
C MET A 300 25.63 15.89 -2.40
N ILE A 301 24.80 16.25 -3.39
CA ILE A 301 24.49 15.39 -4.54
C ILE A 301 25.10 15.89 -5.87
N THR A 302 25.79 17.03 -5.89
CA THR A 302 26.43 17.53 -7.11
C THR A 302 27.94 17.68 -6.95
N ASP A 303 28.65 16.88 -7.74
CA ASP A 303 30.03 17.04 -8.21
C ASP A 303 31.18 16.96 -7.18
N GLY A 304 31.89 15.83 -7.23
CA GLY A 304 33.23 15.69 -6.70
C GLY A 304 34.26 16.08 -7.76
N THR A 305 34.34 17.36 -8.13
CA THR A 305 35.52 17.97 -8.72
C THR A 305 35.58 19.48 -8.39
N ASP A 306 36.81 19.93 -8.16
CA ASP A 306 37.28 21.30 -8.05
C ASP A 306 37.15 22.09 -6.73
N ALA A 307 38.32 22.19 -6.09
CA ALA A 307 38.66 23.18 -5.09
C ALA A 307 38.87 24.58 -5.69
N ARG A 308 38.63 25.60 -4.84
CA ARG A 308 39.04 27.02 -4.90
C ARG A 308 38.09 27.97 -5.66
N HIS A 309 37.39 28.84 -4.93
CA HIS A 309 37.70 30.29 -4.79
C HIS A 309 36.66 31.00 -3.90
N SER A 310 37.13 32.06 -3.26
CA SER A 310 36.55 32.85 -2.17
C SER A 310 35.57 33.94 -2.57
N GLY A 311 34.60 34.23 -1.68
CA GLY A 311 34.22 35.60 -1.27
C GLY A 311 33.11 36.30 -2.08
N GLY A 312 32.02 36.64 -1.40
CA GLY A 312 31.00 37.56 -1.91
C GLY A 312 29.76 37.64 -1.02
N ASP A 313 29.72 38.63 -0.13
CA ASP A 313 28.55 39.03 0.66
C ASP A 313 27.39 39.47 -0.23
N ILE A 314 26.15 39.08 0.10
CA ILE A 314 24.92 39.67 -0.45
C ILE A 314 24.02 40.14 0.71
N PRO A 315 23.50 41.38 0.69
CA PRO A 315 22.86 42.00 1.85
C PRO A 315 21.38 41.60 1.99
N LEU A 316 20.95 41.44 3.24
CA LEU A 316 19.56 41.29 3.67
C LEU A 316 18.85 42.65 3.65
N THR A 317 17.84 42.83 2.80
CA THR A 317 16.85 43.93 2.94
C THR A 317 15.45 43.52 2.50
N GLY A 318 14.48 43.64 3.41
CA GLY A 318 13.20 44.32 3.18
C GLY A 318 12.01 43.54 2.59
N ASP A 319 11.00 43.32 3.43
CA ASP A 319 9.55 43.29 3.16
C ASP A 319 9.03 42.52 1.93
N GLY A 320 8.59 41.28 2.17
CA GLY A 320 7.81 40.48 1.21
C GLY A 320 7.44 39.07 1.70
N ALA A 321 7.30 38.86 3.01
CA ALA A 321 7.33 37.52 3.62
C ALA A 321 6.00 36.72 3.55
N GLU A 322 4.91 37.24 2.98
CA GLU A 322 3.63 36.50 2.94
C GLU A 322 3.27 35.92 1.56
N SER A 323 3.96 36.26 0.47
CA SER A 323 3.71 35.66 -0.87
C SER A 323 4.61 34.48 -1.23
N SER A 324 5.77 34.32 -0.56
CA SER A 324 6.82 33.37 -0.96
C SER A 324 6.61 31.92 -0.49
N ALA A 325 5.68 31.67 0.45
CA ALA A 325 5.41 30.33 0.96
C ALA A 325 4.57 29.46 -0.01
N ARG A 326 3.80 30.07 -0.93
CA ARG A 326 2.98 29.36 -1.92
C ARG A 326 3.74 29.06 -3.22
N ASP A 327 4.67 29.93 -3.61
CA ASP A 327 5.46 29.75 -4.85
C ASP A 327 6.40 28.53 -4.76
N SER A 328 6.99 28.24 -3.60
CA SER A 328 8.00 27.17 -3.47
C SER A 328 7.47 25.74 -3.74
N GLY A 329 6.19 25.49 -3.49
CA GLY A 329 5.55 24.18 -3.74
C GLY A 329 5.09 23.98 -5.19
N ASP A 330 4.80 25.07 -5.90
CA ASP A 330 4.19 25.02 -7.24
C ASP A 330 5.23 24.82 -8.36
N PHE A 331 6.48 25.26 -8.14
CA PHE A 331 7.60 24.96 -9.04
C PHE A 331 7.91 23.46 -9.18
N SER A 332 7.52 22.64 -8.21
CA SER A 332 7.73 21.18 -8.25
C SER A 332 6.76 20.43 -9.16
N ARG A 333 5.65 21.06 -9.58
CA ARG A 333 4.61 20.44 -10.41
C ARG A 333 4.84 20.78 -11.88
N PRO A 334 4.75 19.83 -12.81
CA PRO A 334 4.93 20.12 -14.24
C PRO A 334 3.69 20.85 -14.80
N PRO A 335 3.85 21.75 -15.80
CA PRO A 335 2.74 22.37 -16.51
C PRO A 335 2.04 21.34 -17.42
N VAL A 336 0.71 21.31 -17.42
CA VAL A 336 -0.07 20.26 -18.12
C VAL A 336 -1.19 20.78 -19.02
N TRP A 337 -1.50 22.08 -19.02
CA TRP A 337 -2.66 22.62 -19.72
C TRP A 337 -2.28 23.53 -20.90
N TYR A 338 -2.84 23.26 -22.07
CA TYR A 338 -2.78 24.15 -23.22
C TYR A 338 -4.07 24.97 -23.33
N VAL A 339 -3.96 26.20 -23.81
CA VAL A 339 -5.08 27.13 -24.04
C VAL A 339 -5.12 27.58 -25.50
N ALA A 340 -6.31 27.81 -26.02
CA ALA A 340 -6.52 28.40 -27.34
C ALA A 340 -7.74 29.35 -27.33
N PRO A 341 -7.78 30.35 -28.23
CA PRO A 341 -8.89 31.30 -28.32
C PRO A 341 -10.25 30.62 -28.56
N PRO A 342 -11.36 31.17 -28.03
CA PRO A 342 -12.70 30.68 -28.30
C PRO A 342 -13.10 30.89 -29.77
N GLY A 343 -13.77 29.90 -30.38
CA GLY A 343 -14.47 30.09 -31.67
C GLY A 343 -13.73 29.69 -32.95
N GLY A 344 -12.60 28.95 -32.85
CA GLY A 344 -11.90 28.36 -34.00
C GLY A 344 -12.35 26.92 -34.34
N ARG A 345 -11.80 26.37 -35.42
CA ARG A 345 -11.89 24.93 -35.77
C ARG A 345 -11.34 24.11 -34.58
N VAL A 346 -11.97 22.97 -34.25
CA VAL A 346 -11.45 22.01 -33.26
C VAL A 346 -10.92 20.80 -34.04
N PRO A 347 -9.63 20.42 -33.89
CA PRO A 347 -8.60 21.07 -33.08
C PRO A 347 -8.18 22.47 -33.58
N PRO A 348 -7.80 23.39 -32.68
CA PRO A 348 -7.29 24.72 -33.03
C PRO A 348 -5.95 24.60 -33.79
N PRO A 349 -5.65 25.55 -34.71
CA PRO A 349 -4.37 25.55 -35.43
C PRO A 349 -3.20 25.77 -34.47
N SER A 350 -2.08 25.09 -34.70
CA SER A 350 -0.88 25.12 -33.83
C SER A 350 -0.35 26.52 -33.55
N SER A 351 -0.49 27.45 -34.49
CA SER A 351 -0.13 28.87 -34.31
C SER A 351 -0.94 29.62 -33.24
N THR A 352 -2.10 29.09 -32.84
CA THR A 352 -3.00 29.71 -31.85
C THR A 352 -2.93 29.07 -30.47
N ILE A 353 -2.24 27.94 -30.35
CA ILE A 353 -2.11 27.18 -29.11
C ILE A 353 -1.02 27.84 -28.24
N LYS A 354 -1.32 28.08 -26.97
CA LYS A 354 -0.37 28.57 -25.96
C LYS A 354 -0.26 27.56 -24.82
N GLY A 355 0.91 27.47 -24.20
CA GLY A 355 1.19 26.55 -23.08
C GLY A 355 2.37 25.64 -23.36
N PRO A 356 2.62 24.62 -22.52
CA PRO A 356 1.76 24.18 -21.41
C PRO A 356 1.81 25.13 -20.20
N PHE A 357 0.73 25.19 -19.43
CA PHE A 357 0.56 26.00 -18.21
C PHE A 357 0.19 25.14 -17.00
N ARG A 358 0.54 25.62 -15.81
CA ARG A 358 0.04 25.10 -14.52
C ARG A 358 -1.35 25.67 -14.20
N VAL A 359 -2.09 25.03 -13.30
CA VAL A 359 -3.40 25.51 -12.83
C VAL A 359 -3.28 26.90 -12.18
N SER A 360 -2.23 27.15 -11.40
CA SER A 360 -1.92 28.45 -10.80
C SER A 360 -1.66 29.56 -11.82
N GLU A 361 -0.97 29.23 -12.92
CA GLU A 361 -0.71 30.14 -14.02
C GLU A 361 -2.00 30.44 -14.80
N LEU A 362 -2.84 29.43 -15.02
CA LEU A 362 -4.18 29.62 -15.58
C LEU A 362 -5.02 30.53 -14.69
N TRP A 363 -4.96 30.36 -13.37
CA TRP A 363 -5.68 31.21 -12.42
C TRP A 363 -5.22 32.66 -12.48
N ARG A 364 -3.90 32.90 -12.50
CA ARG A 364 -3.32 34.25 -12.67
C ARG A 364 -3.77 34.88 -13.98
N ARG A 365 -3.71 34.13 -15.09
CA ARG A 365 -4.19 34.60 -16.40
C ARG A 365 -5.70 34.87 -16.44
N MET A 366 -6.50 34.14 -15.68
CA MET A 366 -7.94 34.37 -15.57
C MET A 366 -8.24 35.64 -14.78
N ARG A 367 -7.50 35.88 -13.69
CA ARG A 367 -7.52 37.14 -12.92
C ARG A 367 -7.11 38.34 -13.78
N ASP A 368 -6.05 38.19 -14.57
CA ASP A 368 -5.54 39.21 -15.49
C ASP A 368 -6.44 39.37 -16.75
N ARG A 369 -7.54 38.62 -16.84
CA ARG A 369 -8.52 38.61 -17.95
C ARG A 369 -7.95 38.22 -19.31
N GLU A 370 -6.82 37.53 -19.34
CA GLU A 370 -6.22 36.98 -20.57
C GLU A 370 -6.96 35.72 -21.07
N ILE A 371 -7.53 34.95 -20.14
CA ILE A 371 -8.38 33.79 -20.41
C ILE A 371 -9.74 33.96 -19.73
N HIS A 372 -10.77 33.32 -20.28
CA HIS A 372 -12.13 33.39 -19.73
C HIS A 372 -12.84 32.04 -19.89
N SER A 373 -14.05 31.93 -19.35
CA SER A 373 -14.81 30.67 -19.25
C SER A 373 -15.06 29.92 -20.58
N ARG A 374 -14.95 30.59 -21.72
CA ARG A 374 -15.12 30.01 -23.07
C ARG A 374 -13.81 29.67 -23.77
N THR A 375 -12.67 30.08 -23.21
CA THR A 375 -11.33 29.73 -23.71
C THR A 375 -11.23 28.22 -23.84
N LEU A 376 -10.72 27.73 -24.96
CA LEU A 376 -10.54 26.30 -25.18
C LEU A 376 -9.31 25.83 -24.41
N VAL A 377 -9.44 24.72 -23.72
CA VAL A 377 -8.36 24.08 -22.96
C VAL A 377 -8.23 22.60 -23.37
N ALA A 378 -7.00 22.11 -23.36
CA ALA A 378 -6.69 20.69 -23.52
C ALA A 378 -5.55 20.30 -22.59
N ALA A 379 -5.66 19.13 -21.97
CA ALA A 379 -4.55 18.56 -21.21
C ALA A 379 -3.48 18.02 -22.17
N ALA A 380 -2.23 18.13 -21.75
CA ALA A 380 -1.10 17.51 -22.41
C ALA A 380 -1.20 15.98 -22.31
N ARG A 381 -0.85 15.29 -23.40
CA ARG A 381 -0.76 13.84 -23.48
C ARG A 381 0.67 13.43 -23.14
N PHE A 382 0.84 12.81 -21.98
CA PHE A 382 2.16 12.38 -21.51
C PHE A 382 2.30 10.87 -21.63
N GLY A 383 3.33 10.41 -22.34
CA GLY A 383 3.72 9.00 -22.40
C GLY A 383 4.79 8.67 -21.36
N VAL A 384 4.97 7.37 -21.05
CA VAL A 384 5.98 6.85 -20.07
C VAL A 384 7.43 7.34 -20.35
N GLU A 385 7.72 7.72 -21.59
CA GLU A 385 9.02 8.24 -22.03
C GLU A 385 9.32 9.66 -21.52
N ASP A 386 8.31 10.46 -21.15
CA ASP A 386 8.50 11.81 -20.58
C ASP A 386 8.81 11.79 -19.07
N TYR A 387 8.66 10.64 -18.39
CA TYR A 387 8.78 10.50 -16.93
C TYR A 387 10.25 10.44 -16.42
N GLY A 388 11.24 10.65 -17.30
CA GLY A 388 12.66 10.51 -16.99
C GLY A 388 13.52 11.76 -17.24
N VAL A 389 12.92 12.89 -17.64
CA VAL A 389 13.66 14.14 -17.91
C VAL A 389 13.31 15.18 -16.85
N ALA A 390 13.73 14.89 -15.62
CA ALA A 390 13.78 15.87 -14.54
C ALA A 390 15.22 15.87 -14.00
N ASP A 391 16.17 16.14 -14.90
CA ASP A 391 17.52 16.54 -14.51
C ASP A 391 17.81 17.92 -15.12
N GLU A 392 18.60 18.67 -14.38
CA GLU A 392 18.68 20.13 -14.30
C GLU A 392 18.75 20.90 -15.65
N GLY A 393 18.01 22.01 -15.72
CA GLY A 393 18.41 23.16 -16.56
C GLY A 393 18.38 23.00 -18.09
N ALA A 394 17.71 22.00 -18.65
CA ALA A 394 17.44 22.01 -20.09
C ALA A 394 16.38 23.08 -20.40
N ASP A 395 16.81 24.25 -20.85
CA ASP A 395 15.98 25.21 -21.56
C ASP A 395 15.16 24.45 -22.62
N ILE A 396 13.85 24.34 -22.39
CA ILE A 396 12.89 23.87 -23.39
C ILE A 396 12.73 25.01 -24.40
N VAL A 397 13.77 25.22 -25.20
CA VAL A 397 13.77 26.12 -26.35
C VAL A 397 14.32 25.31 -27.52
N GLY A 398 13.45 24.90 -28.45
CA GLY A 398 13.89 24.52 -29.79
C GLY A 398 13.42 23.17 -30.38
N GLY A 399 12.26 22.62 -30.00
CA GLY A 399 11.61 21.57 -30.78
C GLY A 399 10.52 22.15 -31.68
N GLU A 400 10.84 22.48 -32.94
CA GLU A 400 9.89 23.05 -33.89
C GLU A 400 8.82 22.03 -34.35
N GLY A 401 7.56 22.47 -34.40
CA GLY A 401 6.51 21.99 -35.32
C GLY A 401 5.82 20.67 -34.98
N GLU A 402 6.51 19.53 -35.12
CA GLU A 402 5.85 18.21 -35.20
C GLU A 402 5.81 17.45 -33.86
N GLU A 403 6.87 17.52 -33.03
CA GLU A 403 6.89 16.86 -31.71
C GLU A 403 6.00 17.55 -30.67
N ALA A 404 5.78 18.86 -30.82
CA ALA A 404 4.88 19.64 -29.95
C ALA A 404 3.40 19.35 -30.25
N GLU A 405 3.03 19.12 -31.52
CA GLU A 405 1.66 18.73 -31.90
C GLU A 405 1.31 17.30 -31.43
N ALA A 406 2.30 16.39 -31.37
CA ALA A 406 2.10 15.01 -30.89
C ALA A 406 1.80 14.92 -29.37
N ARG A 407 2.22 15.93 -28.59
CA ARG A 407 2.02 16.02 -27.13
C ARG A 407 0.69 16.62 -26.71
N ILE A 408 -0.08 17.19 -27.64
CA ILE A 408 -1.39 17.79 -27.35
C ILE A 408 -2.46 16.73 -27.59
N ASP A 409 -3.39 16.53 -26.64
CA ASP A 409 -4.58 15.71 -26.92
C ASP A 409 -5.54 16.48 -27.84
N THR A 410 -5.23 16.48 -29.13
CA THR A 410 -5.94 17.22 -30.18
C THR A 410 -7.43 16.82 -30.30
N GLY A 411 -7.84 15.69 -29.72
CA GLY A 411 -9.23 15.23 -29.68
C GLY A 411 -10.05 15.70 -28.48
N ARG A 412 -9.45 16.34 -27.47
CA ARG A 412 -10.12 16.67 -26.19
C ARG A 412 -10.22 18.16 -25.85
N TRP A 413 -10.06 19.05 -26.84
CA TRP A 413 -10.27 20.48 -26.64
C TRP A 413 -11.70 20.78 -26.19
N ARG A 414 -11.82 21.43 -25.03
CA ARG A 414 -13.10 21.76 -24.41
C ARG A 414 -13.07 23.19 -23.88
N PRO A 415 -14.21 23.91 -23.85
CA PRO A 415 -14.27 25.18 -23.14
C PRO A 415 -13.90 25.00 -21.66
N LEU A 416 -13.15 25.94 -21.09
CA LEU A 416 -12.69 25.90 -19.68
C LEU A 416 -13.83 25.61 -18.70
N ARG A 417 -14.99 26.24 -18.88
CA ARG A 417 -16.20 26.00 -18.06
C ARG A 417 -16.73 24.56 -18.07
N SER A 418 -16.37 23.76 -19.07
CA SER A 418 -16.81 22.37 -19.23
C SER A 418 -15.79 21.35 -18.70
N VAL A 419 -14.59 21.81 -18.34
CA VAL A 419 -13.60 20.99 -17.63
C VAL A 419 -13.84 21.17 -16.14
N TRP A 420 -14.53 20.20 -15.55
CA TRP A 420 -14.98 20.24 -14.14
C TRP A 420 -13.84 20.60 -13.17
N GLN A 421 -12.66 19.99 -13.34
CA GLN A 421 -11.51 20.17 -12.47
C GLN A 421 -11.05 21.62 -12.48
N LEU A 422 -10.86 22.20 -13.67
CA LEU A 422 -10.44 23.60 -13.82
C LEU A 422 -11.53 24.55 -13.37
N ARG A 423 -12.81 24.25 -13.65
CA ARG A 423 -13.92 25.06 -13.16
C ARG A 423 -13.84 25.19 -11.64
N TRP A 424 -13.62 24.12 -10.91
CA TRP A 424 -13.55 24.20 -9.47
C TRP A 424 -12.23 24.80 -8.98
N GLN A 425 -11.07 24.41 -9.54
CA GLN A 425 -9.77 24.92 -9.10
C GLN A 425 -9.58 26.41 -9.40
N LEU A 426 -10.21 26.92 -10.46
CA LEU A 426 -10.08 28.32 -10.89
C LEU A 426 -11.18 29.23 -10.34
N CYS A 427 -12.32 28.68 -9.93
CA CYS A 427 -13.42 29.44 -9.33
C CYS A 427 -13.34 29.55 -7.80
N VAL A 428 -12.27 29.08 -7.15
CA VAL A 428 -12.00 29.43 -5.75
C VAL A 428 -11.38 30.83 -5.74
N ASP A 429 -12.18 31.83 -5.41
CA ASP A 429 -11.71 33.20 -5.21
C ASP A 429 -10.91 33.26 -3.89
N ASP A 430 -9.60 33.46 -4.00
CA ASP A 430 -8.67 33.57 -2.86
C ASP A 430 -8.60 35.02 -2.32
N ASP A 431 -9.28 35.96 -2.98
CA ASP A 431 -9.42 37.33 -2.48
C ASP A 431 -10.47 37.31 -1.36
N GLY A 432 -9.99 37.23 -0.12
CA GLY A 432 -10.79 37.23 1.11
C GLY A 432 -11.64 38.48 1.36
N SER A 433 -12.09 39.17 0.30
CA SER A 433 -13.02 40.30 0.33
C SER A 433 -14.48 39.89 0.28
N ASP A 434 -14.84 38.74 -0.30
CA ASP A 434 -16.22 38.21 -0.29
C ASP A 434 -16.23 36.79 0.27
N GLY A 435 -16.79 36.62 1.48
CA GLY A 435 -16.81 35.35 2.23
C GLY A 435 -17.69 34.24 1.65
N ASP A 436 -18.21 34.39 0.43
CA ASP A 436 -19.33 33.60 -0.13
C ASP A 436 -18.89 32.38 -0.96
N ASN A 437 -17.58 32.17 -1.16
CA ASN A 437 -17.06 31.11 -2.04
C ASN A 437 -16.00 30.20 -1.38
N ARG A 438 -16.02 30.08 -0.05
CA ARG A 438 -15.18 29.09 0.68
C ARG A 438 -15.82 27.71 0.63
N GLY A 439 -15.08 26.72 0.15
CA GLY A 439 -15.48 25.32 0.27
C GLY A 439 -15.71 24.90 1.74
N VAL A 440 -16.80 24.17 2.01
CA VAL A 440 -17.14 23.67 3.36
C VAL A 440 -16.14 22.65 3.87
N TYR A 441 -15.70 21.76 2.99
CA TYR A 441 -14.77 20.66 3.26
C TYR A 441 -13.44 20.92 2.58
N THR A 442 -12.37 20.41 3.18
CA THR A 442 -11.05 20.32 2.55
C THR A 442 -11.10 19.34 1.38
N PRO A 443 -10.17 19.42 0.41
CA PRO A 443 -10.15 18.49 -0.73
C PRO A 443 -10.09 17.00 -0.31
N ALA A 444 -9.39 16.70 0.78
CA ALA A 444 -9.29 15.37 1.35
C ALA A 444 -10.62 14.86 1.93
N GLU A 445 -11.35 15.70 2.64
CA GLU A 445 -12.67 15.35 3.20
C GLU A 445 -13.70 15.11 2.10
N VAL A 446 -13.66 15.91 1.02
CA VAL A 446 -14.49 15.71 -0.18
C VAL A 446 -14.20 14.35 -0.83
N SER A 447 -12.90 14.03 -1.01
CA SER A 447 -12.45 12.74 -1.54
C SER A 447 -12.96 11.58 -0.69
N LEU A 448 -12.77 11.66 0.63
CA LEU A 448 -13.22 10.64 1.57
C LEU A 448 -14.75 10.43 1.53
N LEU A 449 -15.52 11.52 1.51
CA LEU A 449 -16.98 11.46 1.44
C LEU A 449 -17.47 10.82 0.13
N ALA A 450 -16.82 11.14 -0.99
CA ALA A 450 -17.12 10.57 -2.30
C ALA A 450 -16.77 9.07 -2.36
N VAL A 451 -15.57 8.67 -1.89
CA VAL A 451 -15.15 7.26 -1.87
C VAL A 451 -16.04 6.44 -0.92
N ASN A 452 -16.42 6.98 0.24
CA ASN A 452 -17.36 6.30 1.14
C ASN A 452 -18.76 6.17 0.51
N SER A 453 -19.21 7.17 -0.26
CA SER A 453 -20.47 7.08 -1.03
C SER A 453 -20.41 5.97 -2.08
N LEU A 454 -19.31 5.86 -2.83
CA LEU A 454 -19.07 4.78 -3.78
C LEU A 454 -18.99 3.40 -3.09
N ARG A 455 -18.31 3.32 -1.93
CA ARG A 455 -18.24 2.11 -1.12
C ARG A 455 -19.62 1.67 -0.66
N ARG A 456 -20.43 2.62 -0.16
CA ARG A 456 -21.79 2.35 0.27
C ARG A 456 -22.68 1.84 -0.87
N LEU A 457 -22.54 2.39 -2.07
CA LEU A 457 -23.21 1.87 -3.26
C LEU A 457 -22.81 0.43 -3.56
N VAL A 458 -21.57 0.01 -3.36
CA VAL A 458 -21.15 -1.39 -3.55
C VAL A 458 -21.67 -2.30 -2.44
N GLU A 459 -21.64 -1.83 -1.17
CA GLU A 459 -22.11 -2.59 0.00
C GLU A 459 -23.61 -2.88 -0.04
N LEU A 460 -24.42 -1.96 -0.56
CA LEU A 460 -25.88 -2.14 -0.67
C LEU A 460 -26.27 -3.28 -1.62
N TYR A 461 -25.42 -3.59 -2.61
CA TYR A 461 -25.65 -4.70 -3.55
C TYR A 461 -24.57 -5.77 -3.40
N SER A 462 -24.79 -6.67 -2.43
CA SER A 462 -23.95 -7.85 -2.20
C SER A 462 -23.67 -8.61 -3.50
N SER A 463 -22.44 -9.09 -3.65
CA SER A 463 -22.06 -9.95 -4.77
C SER A 463 -22.44 -11.40 -4.60
N VAL A 464 -22.91 -11.77 -3.42
CA VAL A 464 -23.36 -13.11 -3.07
C VAL A 464 -24.79 -13.12 -2.58
N ASP A 465 -25.50 -14.22 -2.83
CA ASP A 465 -26.81 -14.49 -2.26
C ASP A 465 -26.71 -14.83 -0.76
N SER A 466 -27.85 -15.06 -0.11
CA SER A 466 -27.92 -15.42 1.31
C SER A 466 -27.24 -16.75 1.66
N ARG A 467 -26.83 -17.54 0.66
CA ARG A 467 -26.12 -18.82 0.80
C ARG A 467 -24.62 -18.68 0.47
N GLY A 468 -24.15 -17.47 0.16
CA GLY A 468 -22.76 -17.22 -0.23
C GLY A 468 -22.45 -17.56 -1.70
N ILE A 469 -23.47 -17.73 -2.54
CA ILE A 469 -23.29 -18.04 -3.97
C ILE A 469 -23.18 -16.72 -4.77
N PRO A 470 -22.14 -16.53 -5.59
CA PRO A 470 -21.98 -15.31 -6.37
C PRO A 470 -23.11 -15.08 -7.39
N TYR A 471 -23.61 -13.84 -7.48
CA TYR A 471 -24.59 -13.44 -8.48
C TYR A 471 -23.97 -13.32 -9.88
N PHE A 472 -24.70 -13.77 -10.91
CA PHE A 472 -24.39 -13.55 -12.32
C PHE A 472 -25.62 -12.98 -13.05
N PRO A 473 -25.51 -11.86 -13.79
CA PRO A 473 -24.32 -10.99 -13.90
C PRO A 473 -23.97 -10.31 -12.57
N LEU A 474 -22.72 -9.84 -12.45
CA LEU A 474 -22.29 -9.07 -11.27
C LEU A 474 -23.20 -7.85 -11.02
N PRO A 475 -23.37 -7.41 -9.76
CA PRO A 475 -24.14 -6.22 -9.43
C PRO A 475 -23.77 -5.01 -10.29
N THR A 476 -24.76 -4.23 -10.70
CA THR A 476 -24.58 -3.09 -11.63
C THR A 476 -23.53 -2.09 -11.12
N ALA A 477 -23.53 -1.77 -9.82
CA ALA A 477 -22.53 -0.91 -9.19
C ALA A 477 -21.10 -1.39 -9.47
N LYS A 478 -20.80 -2.68 -9.26
CA LYS A 478 -19.48 -3.26 -9.55
C LYS A 478 -19.13 -3.20 -11.02
N ARG A 479 -20.06 -3.55 -11.91
CA ARG A 479 -19.81 -3.54 -13.36
C ARG A 479 -19.45 -2.14 -13.87
N LEU A 480 -20.16 -1.11 -13.41
CA LEU A 480 -19.89 0.28 -13.80
C LEU A 480 -18.59 0.82 -13.19
N LEU A 481 -18.31 0.53 -11.91
CA LEU A 481 -17.08 1.00 -11.24
C LEU A 481 -15.82 0.25 -11.67
N CYS A 482 -15.96 -0.97 -12.20
CA CYS A 482 -14.85 -1.72 -12.80
C CYS A 482 -14.62 -1.39 -14.29
N ALA A 483 -15.34 -0.41 -14.86
CA ALA A 483 -14.99 0.16 -16.15
C ALA A 483 -13.63 0.89 -16.07
N GLN A 484 -12.99 1.12 -17.22
CA GLN A 484 -11.60 1.60 -17.29
C GLN A 484 -11.39 2.93 -16.54
N ASP A 485 -12.21 3.95 -16.80
CA ASP A 485 -12.02 5.28 -16.22
C ASP A 485 -12.30 5.29 -14.70
N PRO A 486 -13.46 4.82 -14.19
CA PRO A 486 -13.74 4.79 -12.75
C PRO A 486 -12.74 3.95 -11.95
N LEU A 487 -12.37 2.77 -12.45
CA LEU A 487 -11.42 1.90 -11.77
C LEU A 487 -10.03 2.55 -11.68
N SER A 488 -9.62 3.30 -12.71
CA SER A 488 -8.35 4.04 -12.68
C SER A 488 -8.36 5.14 -11.61
N ILE A 489 -9.46 5.88 -11.47
CA ILE A 489 -9.61 6.95 -10.48
C ILE A 489 -9.62 6.37 -9.05
N ILE A 490 -10.38 5.29 -8.83
CA ILE A 490 -10.44 4.61 -7.53
C ILE A 490 -9.05 4.05 -7.15
N SER A 491 -8.33 3.49 -8.13
CA SER A 491 -6.95 3.00 -7.90
C SER A 491 -6.01 4.14 -7.52
N GLN A 492 -6.12 5.29 -8.19
CA GLN A 492 -5.33 6.48 -7.90
C GLN A 492 -5.60 7.08 -6.52
N GLY A 493 -6.78 6.83 -5.93
CA GLY A 493 -7.09 7.19 -4.53
C GLY A 493 -6.10 6.64 -3.50
N LEU A 494 -5.33 5.59 -3.83
CA LEU A 494 -4.21 5.10 -3.01
C LEU A 494 -3.03 6.09 -2.93
N LEU A 495 -2.98 7.10 -3.80
CA LEU A 495 -2.01 8.20 -3.77
C LEU A 495 -2.54 9.44 -3.03
N ASP A 496 -3.74 9.38 -2.42
CA ASP A 496 -4.31 10.49 -1.66
C ASP A 496 -3.38 10.86 -0.48
N PRO A 497 -3.16 12.16 -0.20
CA PRO A 497 -2.34 12.59 0.93
C PRO A 497 -2.89 12.17 2.31
N THR A 498 -4.16 11.77 2.40
CA THR A 498 -4.85 11.49 3.67
C THR A 498 -4.97 9.98 3.92
N PRO A 499 -4.48 9.46 5.07
CA PRO A 499 -4.58 8.04 5.41
C PRO A 499 -5.99 7.45 5.33
N ARG A 500 -6.99 8.17 5.82
CA ARG A 500 -8.40 7.72 5.81
C ARG A 500 -8.95 7.52 4.38
N ALA A 501 -8.56 8.38 3.44
CA ALA A 501 -8.98 8.26 2.04
C ALA A 501 -8.32 7.06 1.35
N VAL A 502 -7.05 6.79 1.69
CA VAL A 502 -6.32 5.59 1.23
C VAL A 502 -6.97 4.31 1.77
N ASP A 503 -7.32 4.27 3.06
CA ASP A 503 -8.02 3.13 3.68
C ASP A 503 -9.38 2.87 3.01
N ALA A 504 -10.17 3.94 2.80
CA ALA A 504 -11.46 3.84 2.13
C ALA A 504 -11.32 3.35 0.68
N SER A 505 -10.30 3.82 -0.05
CA SER A 505 -10.00 3.41 -1.43
C SER A 505 -9.55 1.95 -1.50
N ALA A 506 -8.66 1.51 -0.60
CA ALA A 506 -8.21 0.11 -0.52
C ALA A 506 -9.37 -0.84 -0.20
N THR A 507 -10.26 -0.45 0.72
CA THR A 507 -11.46 -1.22 1.08
C THR A 507 -12.45 -1.31 -0.08
N LEU A 508 -12.64 -0.21 -0.83
CA LEU A 508 -13.47 -0.19 -2.03
C LEU A 508 -12.87 -1.10 -3.13
N LEU A 509 -11.56 -1.03 -3.39
CA LEU A 509 -10.89 -1.90 -4.35
C LEU A 509 -11.04 -3.38 -3.99
N LYS A 510 -10.80 -3.74 -2.72
CA LYS A 510 -11.03 -5.10 -2.20
C LYS A 510 -12.46 -5.56 -2.50
N SER A 511 -13.44 -4.74 -2.14
CA SER A 511 -14.86 -5.02 -2.35
C SER A 511 -15.19 -5.18 -3.83
N LEU A 512 -14.63 -4.35 -4.73
CA LEU A 512 -14.84 -4.44 -6.17
C LEU A 512 -14.27 -5.72 -6.79
N MET A 513 -13.12 -6.20 -6.30
CA MET A 513 -12.46 -7.41 -6.82
C MET A 513 -13.10 -8.70 -6.30
N GLU A 514 -13.86 -8.64 -5.22
CA GLU A 514 -14.55 -9.80 -4.65
C GLU A 514 -15.52 -10.41 -5.68
N HIS A 515 -15.30 -11.69 -5.99
CA HIS A 515 -16.01 -12.49 -7.01
C HIS A 515 -15.94 -11.91 -8.43
N ASN A 516 -14.92 -11.10 -8.73
CA ASN A 516 -14.70 -10.48 -10.04
C ASN A 516 -13.28 -10.77 -10.57
N ASP A 517 -13.04 -12.03 -10.93
CA ASP A 517 -11.72 -12.50 -11.36
C ASP A 517 -11.25 -11.82 -12.66
N ALA A 518 -12.17 -11.45 -13.55
CA ALA A 518 -11.86 -10.78 -14.81
C ALA A 518 -11.25 -9.39 -14.61
N SER A 519 -11.81 -8.58 -13.70
CA SER A 519 -11.23 -7.29 -13.34
C SER A 519 -9.98 -7.44 -12.48
N CYS A 520 -9.96 -8.40 -11.54
CA CYS A 520 -8.79 -8.66 -10.69
C CYS A 520 -7.54 -9.06 -11.50
N ALA A 521 -7.72 -9.86 -12.55
CA ALA A 521 -6.64 -10.25 -13.45
C ALA A 521 -6.01 -9.04 -14.16
N LYS A 522 -6.80 -8.00 -14.48
CA LYS A 522 -6.35 -6.79 -15.20
C LYS A 522 -6.10 -5.58 -14.31
N LEU A 523 -6.30 -5.70 -13.00
CA LEU A 523 -6.16 -4.59 -12.06
C LEU A 523 -4.76 -3.95 -12.09
N TYR A 524 -3.73 -4.72 -12.44
CA TYR A 524 -2.37 -4.19 -12.56
C TYR A 524 -2.26 -3.06 -13.60
N LEU A 525 -3.14 -3.02 -14.60
CA LEU A 525 -3.15 -2.00 -15.65
C LEU A 525 -3.48 -0.60 -15.10
N THR A 526 -4.11 -0.49 -13.94
CA THR A 526 -4.45 0.81 -13.33
C THR A 526 -3.32 1.37 -12.47
N GLY A 527 -2.27 0.59 -12.20
CA GLY A 527 -1.19 0.97 -11.29
C GLY A 527 -1.49 0.75 -9.80
N ALA A 528 -2.64 0.16 -9.44
CA ALA A 528 -3.08 0.00 -8.05
C ALA A 528 -2.02 -0.60 -7.11
N PHE A 529 -1.27 -1.61 -7.57
CA PHE A 529 -0.21 -2.26 -6.78
C PHE A 529 1.00 -1.34 -6.56
N PHE A 530 1.38 -0.53 -7.56
CA PHE A 530 2.47 0.44 -7.42
C PHE A 530 2.07 1.57 -6.47
N PHE A 531 0.82 2.02 -6.53
CA PHE A 531 0.31 3.04 -5.63
C PHE A 531 0.22 2.54 -4.18
N ALA A 532 -0.26 1.31 -3.98
CA ALA A 532 -0.31 0.65 -2.68
C ALA A 532 1.09 0.50 -2.05
N LEU A 533 2.08 0.02 -2.80
CA LEU A 533 3.43 -0.22 -2.29
C LEU A 533 4.27 1.04 -2.14
N ARG A 534 3.92 2.13 -2.83
CA ARG A 534 4.49 3.47 -2.61
C ARG A 534 4.08 4.06 -1.25
N TYR A 535 2.98 3.59 -0.65
CA TYR A 535 2.39 4.23 0.53
C TYR A 535 3.37 4.34 1.71
N GLU A 536 3.63 5.58 2.12
CA GLU A 536 4.60 5.92 3.17
C GLU A 536 3.99 5.83 4.59
N GLY A 537 2.66 5.81 4.71
CA GLY A 537 1.98 5.73 6.01
C GLY A 537 2.05 4.34 6.66
N ASN A 538 1.65 4.27 7.93
CA ASN A 538 1.72 3.03 8.73
C ASN A 538 0.36 2.32 8.88
N ASN A 539 -0.75 2.92 8.47
CA ASN A 539 -2.08 2.31 8.38
C ASN A 539 -2.16 1.36 7.18
N LEU A 540 -1.39 0.28 7.22
CA LEU A 540 -1.28 -0.67 6.12
C LEU A 540 -2.34 -1.78 6.19
N GLY A 541 -3.23 -1.78 7.18
CA GLY A 541 -4.23 -2.84 7.38
C GLY A 541 -5.12 -3.05 6.15
N CYS A 542 -5.83 -2.01 5.71
CA CYS A 542 -6.73 -2.07 4.55
C CYS A 542 -5.97 -2.39 3.25
N ILE A 543 -4.76 -1.84 3.09
CA ILE A 543 -3.88 -2.13 1.94
C ILE A 543 -3.47 -3.60 1.96
N ALA A 544 -3.06 -4.14 3.10
CA ALA A 544 -2.64 -5.53 3.24
C ALA A 544 -3.78 -6.50 2.94
N GLU A 545 -5.01 -6.20 3.39
CA GLU A 545 -6.19 -7.00 3.04
C GLU A 545 -6.47 -6.99 1.54
N PHE A 546 -6.41 -5.81 0.92
CA PHE A 546 -6.53 -5.69 -0.53
C PHE A 546 -5.45 -6.49 -1.26
N LEU A 547 -4.18 -6.35 -0.87
CA LEU A 547 -3.06 -7.06 -1.46
C LEU A 547 -3.16 -8.58 -1.27
N TYR A 548 -3.63 -9.05 -0.11
CA TYR A 548 -3.87 -10.47 0.17
C TYR A 548 -4.90 -11.06 -0.79
N ASP A 549 -6.09 -10.46 -0.87
CA ASP A 549 -7.17 -10.95 -1.72
C ASP A 549 -6.78 -10.88 -3.21
N ALA A 550 -6.14 -9.79 -3.62
CA ALA A 550 -5.64 -9.63 -4.98
C ALA A 550 -4.55 -10.68 -5.29
N HIS A 551 -3.61 -10.93 -4.38
CA HIS A 551 -2.53 -11.90 -4.59
C HIS A 551 -3.06 -13.34 -4.80
N LEU A 552 -4.09 -13.73 -4.04
CA LEU A 552 -4.66 -15.08 -4.11
C LEU A 552 -5.57 -15.30 -5.31
N ARG A 553 -6.16 -14.23 -5.87
CA ARG A 553 -7.14 -14.32 -6.97
C ARG A 553 -6.58 -13.88 -8.32
N GLN A 554 -5.53 -13.05 -8.33
CA GLN A 554 -4.95 -12.56 -9.57
C GLN A 554 -4.31 -13.72 -10.32
N HIS A 555 -4.73 -13.93 -11.57
CA HIS A 555 -4.04 -14.81 -12.51
C HIS A 555 -2.97 -14.03 -13.27
N PHE A 556 -1.98 -13.48 -12.55
CA PHE A 556 -0.85 -12.82 -13.20
C PHE A 556 0.11 -13.89 -13.68
N ARG A 557 0.23 -14.04 -15.01
CA ARG A 557 1.26 -14.91 -15.58
C ARG A 557 2.36 -14.01 -16.10
N SER A 558 3.44 -13.86 -15.33
CA SER A 558 4.73 -13.52 -15.96
C SER A 558 4.98 -14.60 -17.03
N GLY A 559 5.44 -14.21 -18.21
CA GLY A 559 5.45 -15.11 -19.38
C GLY A 559 6.16 -16.46 -19.12
N TYR A 560 7.08 -16.51 -18.15
CA TYR A 560 7.79 -17.70 -17.71
C TYR A 560 6.88 -18.85 -17.22
N ALA A 561 5.88 -18.56 -16.37
CA ALA A 561 5.00 -19.59 -15.80
C ALA A 561 3.96 -20.11 -16.81
N ALA A 562 3.56 -19.27 -17.78
CA ALA A 562 2.67 -19.67 -18.86
C ALA A 562 3.36 -20.61 -19.86
N ALA A 563 4.63 -20.37 -20.18
CA ALA A 563 5.42 -21.21 -21.09
C ALA A 563 5.77 -22.56 -20.45
N ALA A 564 6.15 -22.59 -19.17
CA ALA A 564 6.48 -23.84 -18.46
C ALA A 564 5.26 -24.77 -18.31
N SER A 565 4.07 -24.21 -18.06
CA SER A 565 2.81 -24.98 -18.00
C SER A 565 2.30 -25.41 -19.38
N ALA A 566 2.53 -24.62 -20.43
CA ALA A 566 2.24 -25.00 -21.82
C ALA A 566 3.17 -26.13 -22.31
N ALA A 567 4.44 -26.11 -21.93
CA ALA A 567 5.42 -27.13 -22.30
C ALA A 567 5.20 -28.49 -21.60
N THR A 568 4.57 -28.51 -20.42
CA THR A 568 4.34 -29.74 -19.63
C THR A 568 2.98 -30.40 -19.87
N GLY A 569 2.11 -29.84 -20.71
CA GLY A 569 0.85 -30.46 -21.13
C GLY A 569 -0.18 -30.74 -20.02
N LYS A 570 0.11 -30.36 -18.76
CA LYS A 570 -0.79 -30.50 -17.60
C LYS A 570 -1.55 -29.20 -17.35
N GLY A 571 -2.35 -28.79 -18.33
CA GLY A 571 -3.25 -27.65 -18.21
C GLY A 571 -4.59 -28.04 -17.59
N ASN A 572 -4.63 -28.37 -16.30
CA ASN A 572 -5.90 -28.33 -15.55
C ASN A 572 -6.03 -26.93 -14.94
N GLY A 573 -7.07 -26.19 -15.34
CA GLY A 573 -7.27 -24.77 -15.02
C GLY A 573 -7.58 -24.42 -13.56
N ASN A 574 -6.97 -25.09 -12.57
CA ASN A 574 -7.26 -24.84 -11.15
C ASN A 574 -6.06 -24.93 -10.18
N GLU A 575 -4.81 -24.74 -10.63
CA GLU A 575 -3.64 -24.86 -9.73
C GLU A 575 -2.87 -23.54 -9.54
N LEU A 576 -3.52 -22.48 -9.06
CA LEU A 576 -2.78 -21.33 -8.49
C LEU A 576 -1.97 -21.78 -7.26
N SER A 577 -2.45 -22.80 -6.54
CA SER A 577 -1.81 -23.38 -5.35
C SER A 577 -0.52 -24.13 -5.64
N GLY A 578 -0.31 -24.61 -6.87
CA GLY A 578 0.87 -25.39 -7.27
C GLY A 578 2.05 -24.53 -7.73
N LEU A 579 1.81 -23.27 -8.11
CA LEU A 579 2.86 -22.34 -8.54
C LEU A 579 3.61 -21.73 -7.36
N PRO A 580 4.91 -21.42 -7.51
CA PRO A 580 5.67 -20.64 -6.53
C PRO A 580 4.97 -19.32 -6.19
N PRO A 581 4.96 -18.85 -4.93
CA PRO A 581 4.30 -17.61 -4.52
C PRO A 581 4.63 -16.39 -5.40
N ARG A 582 5.91 -16.27 -5.79
CA ARG A 582 6.41 -15.20 -6.67
C ARG A 582 5.83 -15.22 -8.09
N GLU A 583 5.26 -16.34 -8.54
CA GLU A 583 4.69 -16.49 -9.88
C GLU A 583 3.16 -16.35 -9.90
N ARG A 584 2.52 -16.10 -8.74
CA ARG A 584 1.07 -16.01 -8.63
C ARG A 584 0.49 -14.64 -9.00
N SER A 585 1.22 -13.57 -8.70
CA SER A 585 0.72 -12.19 -8.83
C SER A 585 1.84 -11.22 -9.25
N ILE A 586 1.48 -9.99 -9.62
CA ILE A 586 2.45 -8.91 -9.87
C ILE A 586 3.34 -8.59 -8.65
N LEU A 587 2.88 -8.90 -7.43
CA LEU A 587 3.67 -8.69 -6.21
C LEU A 587 4.96 -9.53 -6.19
N GLY A 588 5.02 -10.62 -6.96
CA GLY A 588 6.21 -11.44 -7.11
C GLY A 588 7.44 -10.71 -7.64
N ASN A 589 7.21 -9.70 -8.50
CA ASN A 589 8.28 -8.88 -9.04
C ASN A 589 8.68 -7.74 -8.09
N LEU A 590 7.82 -7.39 -7.13
CA LEU A 590 7.95 -6.19 -6.31
C LEU A 590 8.39 -6.50 -4.87
N LEU A 591 8.03 -7.67 -4.33
CA LEU A 591 8.27 -8.06 -2.95
C LEU A 591 9.13 -9.33 -2.87
N PRO A 592 10.01 -9.46 -1.86
CA PRO A 592 10.71 -10.70 -1.57
C PRO A 592 9.76 -11.86 -1.30
N GLU A 593 10.16 -13.07 -1.68
CA GLU A 593 9.35 -14.27 -1.53
C GLU A 593 9.00 -14.57 -0.05
N GLY A 594 9.88 -14.22 0.89
CA GLY A 594 9.60 -14.30 2.33
C GLY A 594 8.38 -13.49 2.74
N LEU A 595 8.25 -12.24 2.29
CA LEU A 595 7.08 -11.38 2.58
C LEU A 595 5.79 -11.93 1.96
N LEU A 596 5.87 -12.50 0.75
CA LEU A 596 4.71 -13.12 0.11
C LEU A 596 4.24 -14.36 0.88
N LEU A 597 5.17 -15.15 1.41
CA LEU A 597 4.83 -16.29 2.26
C LEU A 597 4.25 -15.86 3.61
N ILE A 598 4.71 -14.75 4.19
CA ILE A 598 4.06 -14.17 5.36
C ILE A 598 2.61 -13.81 5.04
N LEU A 599 2.38 -13.14 3.92
CA LEU A 599 1.05 -12.75 3.46
C LEU A 599 0.14 -13.97 3.29
N ILE A 600 0.64 -15.04 2.68
CA ILE A 600 -0.14 -16.28 2.43
C ILE A 600 -0.40 -17.08 3.72
N ASN A 601 0.62 -17.28 4.55
CA ASN A 601 0.56 -18.23 5.68
C ASN A 601 -0.02 -17.61 6.96
N TYR A 602 0.28 -16.34 7.23
CA TYR A 602 -0.13 -15.65 8.47
C TYR A 602 -1.19 -14.56 8.23
N GLY A 603 -1.50 -14.23 6.97
CA GLY A 603 -2.56 -13.31 6.59
C GLY A 603 -2.18 -11.82 6.59
N PRO A 604 -3.13 -10.94 6.24
CA PRO A 604 -2.88 -9.53 5.97
C PRO A 604 -2.46 -8.72 7.21
N THR A 605 -3.01 -9.03 8.40
CA THR A 605 -2.67 -8.32 9.64
C THR A 605 -1.19 -8.50 10.00
N LYS A 606 -0.68 -9.74 9.91
CA LYS A 606 0.72 -10.02 10.23
C LYS A 606 1.67 -9.47 9.16
N PHE A 607 1.24 -9.49 7.90
CA PHE A 607 1.96 -8.82 6.82
C PHE A 607 2.09 -7.31 7.06
N ALA A 608 1.02 -6.62 7.45
CA ALA A 608 1.07 -5.17 7.72
C ALA A 608 2.04 -4.83 8.86
N GLU A 609 2.05 -5.64 9.93
CA GLU A 609 2.99 -5.52 11.05
C GLU A 609 4.44 -5.68 10.56
N ILE A 610 4.71 -6.74 9.79
CA ILE A 610 6.06 -7.03 9.28
C ILE A 610 6.52 -5.98 8.27
N PHE A 611 5.64 -5.57 7.34
CA PHE A 611 5.96 -4.59 6.31
C PHE A 611 6.32 -3.22 6.90
N ALA A 612 5.71 -2.84 8.03
CA ALA A 612 6.00 -1.58 8.72
C ALA A 612 7.24 -1.63 9.63
N GLY A 613 7.65 -2.81 10.08
CA GLY A 613 8.68 -2.97 11.10
C GLY A 613 10.05 -3.40 10.58
N ASP A 614 10.85 -3.95 11.50
CA ASP A 614 12.21 -4.42 11.28
C ASP A 614 12.34 -5.87 11.77
N TYR A 615 12.57 -6.78 10.83
CA TYR A 615 12.53 -8.22 11.06
C TYR A 615 13.71 -8.88 10.33
N ASP A 616 14.55 -9.56 11.11
CA ASP A 616 15.64 -10.39 10.62
C ASP A 616 15.44 -11.79 11.22
N THR A 617 14.70 -12.63 10.52
CA THR A 617 14.32 -13.98 10.99
C THR A 617 14.59 -15.03 9.90
N PRO A 618 14.57 -16.33 10.22
CA PRO A 618 14.68 -17.36 9.20
C PRO A 618 13.58 -17.32 8.14
N GLU A 619 12.37 -16.83 8.44
CA GLU A 619 11.26 -16.80 7.46
C GLU A 619 11.19 -15.51 6.65
N VAL A 620 11.56 -14.39 7.27
CA VAL A 620 11.51 -13.07 6.65
C VAL A 620 12.69 -12.23 7.08
N VAL A 621 13.33 -11.62 6.07
CA VAL A 621 14.31 -10.55 6.23
C VAL A 621 13.72 -9.32 5.58
N TRP A 622 13.30 -8.36 6.40
CA TRP A 622 12.69 -7.12 5.97
C TRP A 622 13.00 -6.01 6.97
N ASN A 623 13.61 -4.93 6.49
CA ASN A 623 13.97 -3.80 7.33
C ASN A 623 13.50 -2.46 6.70
N PRO A 624 13.53 -1.35 7.46
CA PRO A 624 13.12 -0.04 6.96
C PRO A 624 13.91 0.43 5.72
N LEU A 625 15.16 0.00 5.54
CA LEU A 625 15.96 0.33 4.35
C LEU A 625 15.43 -0.37 3.10
N MET A 626 15.00 -1.63 3.21
CA MET A 626 14.35 -2.37 2.12
C MET A 626 12.99 -1.76 1.77
N ARG A 627 12.20 -1.37 2.77
CA ARG A 627 10.93 -0.63 2.55
C ARG A 627 11.19 0.69 1.82
N ARG A 628 12.18 1.47 2.26
CA ARG A 628 12.56 2.72 1.61
C ARG A 628 13.02 2.50 0.17
N ARG A 629 13.84 1.48 -0.07
CA ARG A 629 14.28 1.09 -1.43
C ARG A 629 13.09 0.78 -2.34
N LEU A 630 12.10 0.03 -1.84
CA LEU A 630 10.86 -0.26 -2.58
C LEU A 630 10.12 1.04 -2.93
N ILE A 631 9.91 1.93 -1.95
CA ILE A 631 9.23 3.21 -2.16
C ILE A 631 9.99 4.09 -3.16
N ASP A 632 11.32 4.18 -3.06
CA ASP A 632 12.16 4.94 -3.98
C ASP A 632 12.07 4.40 -5.41
N MET A 633 12.08 3.07 -5.58
CA MET A 633 11.88 2.43 -6.88
C MET A 633 10.48 2.68 -7.44
N MET A 634 9.43 2.66 -6.60
CA MET A 634 8.07 3.01 -7.02
C MET A 634 7.96 4.48 -7.42
N ASN A 635 8.59 5.40 -6.66
CA ASN A 635 8.65 6.82 -7.02
C ASN A 635 9.37 7.04 -8.36
N GLN A 636 10.50 6.36 -8.61
CA GLN A 636 11.21 6.42 -9.89
C GLN A 636 10.43 5.78 -11.05
N HIS A 637 9.62 4.76 -10.77
CA HIS A 637 8.77 4.12 -11.77
C HIS A 637 7.58 4.99 -12.15
N LEU A 638 6.95 5.64 -11.17
CA LEU A 638 5.81 6.53 -11.37
C LEU A 638 6.22 7.91 -11.91
N GLY A 639 7.47 8.32 -11.71
CA GLY A 639 8.03 9.59 -12.18
C GLY A 639 7.22 10.79 -11.67
N ASP A 640 6.85 11.68 -12.59
CA ASP A 640 6.05 12.86 -12.29
C ASP A 640 4.53 12.60 -12.23
N PHE A 641 4.06 11.35 -12.44
CA PHE A 641 2.62 11.01 -12.43
C PHE A 641 1.88 11.56 -11.20
N PRO A 642 2.35 11.32 -9.95
CA PRO A 642 1.63 11.77 -8.77
C PRO A 642 1.57 13.31 -8.69
N PHE A 643 2.62 14.01 -9.13
CA PHE A 643 2.66 15.47 -9.15
C PHE A 643 1.74 16.05 -10.23
N ARG A 644 1.66 15.38 -11.39
CA ARG A 644 0.71 15.71 -12.46
C ARG A 644 -0.73 15.51 -12.06
N LEU A 645 -1.02 14.50 -11.25
CA LEU A 645 -2.37 14.24 -10.78
C LEU A 645 -2.94 15.43 -9.98
N GLY A 646 -2.09 16.17 -9.26
CA GLY A 646 -2.49 17.43 -8.61
C GLY A 646 -2.81 18.58 -9.59
N GLN A 647 -2.31 18.52 -10.83
CA GLN A 647 -2.56 19.51 -11.89
C GLN A 647 -3.64 19.04 -12.90
N HIS A 648 -3.83 17.74 -13.08
CA HIS A 648 -4.85 17.10 -13.90
C HIS A 648 -5.37 15.83 -13.17
N THR A 649 -6.42 15.98 -12.38
CA THR A 649 -6.95 14.94 -11.48
C THR A 649 -7.59 13.76 -12.21
N ASN A 650 -7.95 13.93 -13.48
CA ASN A 650 -8.46 12.85 -14.34
C ASN A 650 -7.37 12.18 -15.20
N ALA A 651 -6.09 12.45 -14.93
CA ALA A 651 -5.00 11.79 -15.64
C ALA A 651 -5.05 10.28 -15.38
N CYS A 652 -5.21 9.48 -16.42
CA CYS A 652 -5.15 8.03 -16.30
C CYS A 652 -3.69 7.57 -16.32
N TYR A 653 -3.30 6.76 -15.34
CA TYR A 653 -2.00 6.09 -15.36
C TYR A 653 -1.93 5.14 -16.56
N GLU A 654 -0.87 5.26 -17.35
CA GLU A 654 -0.58 4.34 -18.44
C GLU A 654 0.36 3.25 -17.93
N TYR A 655 -0.15 2.02 -17.84
CA TYR A 655 0.65 0.89 -17.37
C TYR A 655 1.92 0.71 -18.19
N CYS A 656 3.04 0.68 -17.47
CA CYS A 656 4.29 0.14 -17.95
C CYS A 656 4.75 -0.96 -16.98
N PRO A 657 5.28 -2.09 -17.50
CA PRO A 657 5.88 -3.11 -16.66
C PRO A 657 6.96 -2.51 -15.76
N ALA A 658 6.82 -2.71 -14.45
CA ALA A 658 7.84 -2.32 -13.50
C ALA A 658 8.97 -3.35 -13.52
N PRO A 659 10.23 -2.89 -13.50
CA PRO A 659 11.35 -3.80 -13.29
C PRO A 659 11.25 -4.48 -11.92
N GLY A 660 11.80 -5.68 -11.80
CA GLY A 660 11.92 -6.36 -10.51
C GLY A 660 12.70 -5.50 -9.52
N VAL A 661 12.30 -5.51 -8.25
CA VAL A 661 13.02 -4.78 -7.19
C VAL A 661 14.13 -5.68 -6.65
N SER A 662 15.39 -5.31 -6.88
CA SER A 662 16.50 -5.95 -6.19
C SER A 662 16.70 -5.35 -4.80
N TYR A 663 17.04 -6.22 -3.86
CA TYR A 663 17.34 -5.86 -2.48
C TYR A 663 18.77 -6.27 -2.17
N VAL A 664 19.65 -5.28 -2.01
CA VAL A 664 21.07 -5.49 -1.68
C VAL A 664 21.23 -6.33 -0.40
N GLN A 665 20.32 -6.16 0.55
CA GLN A 665 20.30 -6.92 1.81
C GLN A 665 20.07 -8.42 1.62
N LEU A 666 19.47 -8.83 0.50
CA LEU A 666 19.22 -10.24 0.16
C LEU A 666 20.25 -10.78 -0.84
N GLU A 667 21.28 -10.01 -1.20
CA GLU A 667 22.32 -10.48 -2.12
C GLU A 667 23.13 -11.61 -1.50
N GLY A 668 23.19 -12.74 -2.22
CA GLY A 668 23.86 -13.95 -1.73
C GLY A 668 23.11 -14.67 -0.59
N GLU A 669 21.85 -14.31 -0.34
CA GLU A 669 20.96 -15.10 0.50
C GLU A 669 20.35 -16.25 -0.30
N THR A 670 20.43 -17.46 0.26
CA THR A 670 19.77 -18.63 -0.32
C THR A 670 18.43 -18.83 0.36
N PHE A 671 17.34 -18.64 -0.40
CA PHE A 671 15.98 -18.84 0.07
C PHE A 671 15.44 -20.21 -0.36
N CYS A 672 15.16 -21.09 0.59
CA CYS A 672 14.68 -22.45 0.35
C CYS A 672 13.35 -22.69 1.06
N ARG A 673 12.27 -22.81 0.29
CA ARG A 673 10.92 -23.20 0.73
C ARG A 673 10.48 -22.51 2.03
N GLY A 674 10.55 -21.18 2.03
CA GLY A 674 10.11 -20.35 3.14
C GLY A 674 11.18 -19.93 4.13
N TYR A 675 12.44 -20.37 3.94
CA TYR A 675 13.51 -20.06 4.88
C TYR A 675 14.76 -19.48 4.22
N TYR A 676 15.27 -18.38 4.76
CA TYR A 676 16.60 -17.83 4.52
C TYR A 676 17.63 -18.70 5.25
N LEU A 677 18.45 -19.41 4.48
CA LEU A 677 19.34 -20.43 5.04
C LEU A 677 20.42 -19.85 5.96
N ARG A 678 20.90 -18.62 5.70
CA ARG A 678 21.93 -17.99 6.55
C ARG A 678 21.43 -17.81 7.97
N ASN A 679 20.21 -17.29 8.12
CA ASN A 679 19.54 -17.14 9.42
C ASN A 679 19.14 -18.50 10.01
N LEU A 680 18.62 -19.43 9.20
CA LEU A 680 18.21 -20.74 9.70
C LEU A 680 19.37 -21.54 10.30
N VAL A 681 20.56 -21.43 9.71
CA VAL A 681 21.78 -22.13 10.15
C VAL A 681 22.44 -21.48 11.38
N ASP A 682 22.11 -20.23 11.69
CA ASP A 682 22.62 -19.55 12.88
C ASP A 682 21.93 -20.10 14.15
N GLU A 683 22.47 -21.19 14.68
CA GLU A 683 21.98 -21.82 15.90
C GLU A 683 22.20 -20.95 17.16
N THR A 684 23.02 -19.89 17.09
CA THR A 684 23.24 -18.98 18.23
C THR A 684 22.07 -18.03 18.42
N LYS A 685 21.52 -17.51 17.31
CA LYS A 685 20.34 -16.63 17.32
C LYS A 685 19.03 -17.39 17.23
N PHE A 686 18.98 -18.47 16.45
CA PHE A 686 17.74 -19.18 16.07
C PHE A 686 17.78 -20.67 16.42
N GLY A 687 18.41 -21.02 17.55
CA GLY A 687 18.58 -22.39 18.05
C GLY A 687 17.28 -23.20 18.18
N GLU A 688 16.14 -22.58 18.45
CA GLU A 688 14.85 -23.27 18.66
C GLU A 688 13.82 -22.97 17.55
N TRP A 689 14.24 -22.41 16.40
CA TRP A 689 13.28 -22.05 15.35
C TRP A 689 12.61 -23.29 14.74
N PRO A 690 11.26 -23.36 14.71
CA PRO A 690 10.54 -24.51 14.16
C PRO A 690 10.59 -24.52 12.63
N VAL A 691 10.87 -25.68 12.04
CA VAL A 691 10.86 -25.88 10.59
C VAL A 691 9.59 -26.59 10.19
N THR A 692 8.72 -25.89 9.47
CA THR A 692 7.49 -26.48 8.93
C THR A 692 7.82 -27.40 7.75
N HIS A 693 7.25 -28.61 7.76
CA HIS A 693 7.49 -29.65 6.74
C HIS A 693 8.99 -29.92 6.43
N PRO A 694 9.79 -30.46 7.37
CA PRO A 694 11.24 -30.64 7.24
C PRO A 694 11.70 -31.38 5.97
N SER A 695 11.00 -32.46 5.60
CA SER A 695 11.32 -33.23 4.38
C SER A 695 11.22 -32.42 3.09
N ALA A 696 10.36 -31.40 3.11
CA ALA A 696 10.02 -30.59 1.97
C ALA A 696 11.04 -29.46 1.79
N VAL A 697 11.51 -28.88 2.91
CA VAL A 697 12.65 -27.94 2.95
C VAL A 697 13.93 -28.67 2.54
N PHE A 698 14.17 -29.87 3.06
CA PHE A 698 15.34 -30.70 2.72
C PHE A 698 15.44 -30.97 1.21
N ARG A 699 14.33 -31.34 0.56
CA ARG A 699 14.28 -31.51 -0.90
C ARG A 699 14.57 -30.20 -1.66
N SER A 700 14.09 -29.06 -1.15
CA SER A 700 14.37 -27.75 -1.77
C SER A 700 15.85 -27.40 -1.72
N ILE A 701 16.51 -27.68 -0.58
CA ILE A 701 17.96 -27.46 -0.42
C ILE A 701 18.76 -28.33 -1.38
N LEU A 702 18.38 -29.60 -1.54
CA LEU A 702 19.02 -30.52 -2.48
C LEU A 702 18.85 -30.08 -3.94
N GLU A 703 17.67 -29.59 -4.32
CA GLU A 703 17.42 -29.09 -5.67
C GLU A 703 18.23 -27.83 -5.95
N GLU A 704 18.35 -26.92 -4.97
CA GLU A 704 19.18 -25.72 -5.12
C GLU A 704 20.67 -26.08 -5.25
N TRP A 705 21.15 -27.06 -4.49
CA TRP A 705 22.50 -27.57 -4.66
C TRP A 705 22.74 -28.19 -6.04
N ARG A 706 21.75 -28.93 -6.56
CA ARG A 706 21.81 -29.52 -7.91
C ARG A 706 21.91 -28.42 -8.97
N LYS A 707 21.11 -27.35 -8.85
CA LYS A 707 21.19 -26.20 -9.76
C LYS A 707 22.58 -25.57 -9.73
N LEU A 708 23.13 -25.28 -8.55
CA LEU A 708 24.47 -24.69 -8.41
C LEU A 708 25.58 -25.55 -9.04
N THR A 709 25.41 -26.88 -9.00
CA THR A 709 26.39 -27.83 -9.55
C THR A 709 26.23 -28.03 -11.05
N SER A 710 25.01 -27.84 -11.59
CA SER A 710 24.71 -27.93 -13.02
C SER A 710 25.02 -26.66 -13.83
N LYS A 711 25.21 -25.52 -13.15
CA LYS A 711 25.48 -24.22 -13.79
C LYS A 711 26.96 -24.11 -14.19
N ASP A 712 27.22 -24.21 -15.49
CA ASP A 712 28.53 -23.94 -16.09
C ASP A 712 28.76 -22.42 -16.19
N ALA A 713 29.89 -21.92 -15.69
CA ALA A 713 30.20 -20.48 -15.69
C ALA A 713 30.26 -19.86 -17.10
N SER A 714 30.66 -20.64 -18.11
CA SER A 714 30.70 -20.20 -19.51
C SER A 714 29.32 -19.95 -20.12
N LYS A 715 28.30 -20.73 -19.72
CA LYS A 715 26.92 -20.55 -20.22
C LYS A 715 26.28 -19.27 -19.67
N GLU A 716 26.60 -18.89 -18.44
CA GLU A 716 26.09 -17.64 -17.86
C GLU A 716 26.65 -16.38 -18.55
N GLU A 717 27.92 -16.41 -18.98
CA GLU A 717 28.52 -15.31 -19.73
C GLU A 717 27.88 -15.14 -21.11
N ASP A 718 27.67 -16.25 -21.84
CA ASP A 718 26.97 -16.26 -23.13
C ASP A 718 25.51 -15.77 -23.00
N GLU A 719 24.81 -16.13 -21.93
CA GLU A 719 23.44 -15.70 -21.64
C GLU A 719 23.36 -14.19 -21.30
N ARG A 720 24.31 -13.67 -20.52
CA ARG A 720 24.38 -12.21 -20.22
C ARG A 720 24.68 -11.39 -21.47
N GLU A 721 25.56 -11.87 -22.33
CA GLU A 721 25.84 -11.22 -23.62
C GLU A 721 24.64 -11.30 -24.57
N GLY A 722 23.96 -12.44 -24.63
CA GLY A 722 22.69 -12.58 -25.34
C GLY A 722 21.62 -11.61 -24.83
N ALA A 723 21.52 -11.44 -23.50
CA ALA A 723 20.59 -10.53 -22.86
C ALA A 723 20.86 -9.06 -23.25
N ARG A 724 22.13 -8.65 -23.25
CA ARG A 724 22.55 -7.31 -23.67
C ARG A 724 22.15 -7.01 -25.10
N ARG A 725 22.36 -7.95 -26.04
CA ARG A 725 22.01 -7.79 -27.45
C ARG A 725 20.51 -7.62 -27.67
N VAL A 726 19.69 -8.36 -26.92
CA VAL A 726 18.22 -8.25 -26.99
C VAL A 726 17.74 -6.86 -26.55
N LEU A 727 18.38 -6.27 -25.53
CA LEU A 727 18.03 -4.93 -25.04
C LEU A 727 18.72 -3.79 -25.80
N GLY A 728 19.65 -4.10 -26.70
CA GLY A 728 20.37 -3.09 -27.50
C GLY A 728 21.32 -2.22 -26.70
N LEU A 729 21.84 -2.73 -25.57
CA LEU A 729 22.73 -1.99 -24.67
C LEU A 729 24.18 -2.01 -25.18
N LYS A 730 24.92 -0.92 -24.92
CA LYS A 730 26.34 -0.73 -25.26
C LYS A 730 27.25 -1.12 -24.08
N ASP A 731 28.54 -1.27 -24.38
CA ASP A 731 29.57 -1.46 -23.34
C ASP A 731 29.66 -0.20 -22.49
N GLY A 732 29.57 -0.36 -21.18
CA GLY A 732 29.61 0.76 -20.24
C GLY A 732 28.23 1.28 -19.81
N ASP A 733 27.13 0.79 -20.40
CA ASP A 733 25.77 1.22 -20.04
C ASP A 733 25.44 0.85 -18.59
N GLY A 734 24.81 1.80 -17.89
CA GLY A 734 24.45 1.69 -16.47
C GLY A 734 22.97 1.42 -16.25
N GLY A 735 22.53 1.61 -15.01
CA GLY A 735 21.17 1.22 -14.59
C GLY A 735 20.08 2.06 -15.23
N VAL A 736 20.42 3.29 -15.59
CA VAL A 736 19.50 4.24 -16.23
C VAL A 736 19.21 3.80 -17.66
N GLU A 737 20.25 3.46 -18.43
CA GLU A 737 20.17 2.99 -19.81
C GLU A 737 19.44 1.65 -19.88
N LEU A 738 19.77 0.71 -18.99
CA LEU A 738 19.10 -0.60 -18.88
C LEU A 738 17.58 -0.43 -18.64
N ARG A 739 17.18 0.45 -17.71
CA ARG A 739 15.76 0.75 -17.44
C ARG A 739 15.09 1.44 -18.62
N LYS A 740 15.76 2.38 -19.29
CA LYS A 740 15.22 3.10 -20.45
C LYS A 740 14.96 2.15 -21.63
N ALA A 741 15.94 1.30 -21.95
CA ALA A 741 15.84 0.31 -23.02
C ALA A 741 14.71 -0.70 -22.75
N TYR A 742 14.65 -1.24 -21.53
CA TYR A 742 13.59 -2.15 -21.13
C TYR A 742 12.21 -1.52 -21.23
N ARG A 743 11.98 -0.32 -20.67
CA ARG A 743 10.66 0.35 -20.71
C ARG A 743 10.18 0.57 -22.14
N GLY A 744 11.04 1.03 -23.04
CA GLY A 744 10.69 1.27 -24.44
C GLY A 744 10.31 -0.02 -25.17
N LEU A 745 11.11 -1.09 -25.01
CA LEU A 745 10.87 -2.38 -25.64
C LEU A 745 9.67 -3.12 -25.05
N ALA A 746 9.53 -3.12 -23.71
CA ALA A 746 8.43 -3.76 -22.99
C ALA A 746 7.07 -3.16 -23.40
N ARG A 747 6.98 -1.84 -23.57
CA ARG A 747 5.75 -1.17 -24.03
C ARG A 747 5.39 -1.53 -25.48
N ARG A 748 6.38 -1.62 -26.37
CA ARG A 748 6.19 -1.91 -27.80
C ARG A 748 5.72 -3.34 -28.06
N TYR A 749 6.24 -4.29 -27.29
CA TYR A 749 5.97 -5.72 -27.47
C TYR A 749 4.98 -6.30 -26.46
N HIS A 750 4.37 -5.48 -25.60
CA HIS A 750 3.44 -5.93 -24.57
C HIS A 750 2.30 -6.79 -25.16
N PRO A 751 2.03 -7.99 -24.63
CA PRO A 751 1.06 -8.93 -25.21
C PRO A 751 -0.38 -8.39 -25.29
N ASP A 752 -0.80 -7.53 -24.37
CA ASP A 752 -2.13 -6.91 -24.41
C ASP A 752 -2.30 -5.87 -25.53
N ARG A 753 -1.20 -5.23 -25.99
CA ARG A 753 -1.22 -4.24 -27.07
C ARG A 753 -0.84 -4.83 -28.41
N ASN A 754 0.06 -5.82 -28.38
CA ASN A 754 0.54 -6.54 -29.53
C ASN A 754 0.57 -8.04 -29.21
N PRO A 755 -0.53 -8.77 -29.49
CA PRO A 755 -0.60 -10.21 -29.22
C PRO A 755 0.50 -11.02 -29.91
N ALA A 756 1.01 -10.55 -31.06
CA ALA A 756 2.12 -11.17 -31.79
C ALA A 756 3.51 -10.84 -31.19
N GLY A 757 3.60 -9.86 -30.29
CA GLY A 757 4.84 -9.43 -29.63
C GLY A 757 5.23 -10.23 -28.39
N ARG A 758 4.38 -11.18 -27.95
CA ARG A 758 4.52 -11.90 -26.68
C ARG A 758 5.89 -12.58 -26.51
N GLU A 759 6.35 -13.31 -27.51
CA GLU A 759 7.63 -14.03 -27.46
C GLU A 759 8.82 -13.06 -27.32
N MET A 760 8.75 -11.92 -28.01
CA MET A 760 9.80 -10.89 -27.89
C MET A 760 9.75 -10.20 -26.52
N PHE A 761 8.56 -9.92 -26.00
CA PHE A 761 8.38 -9.37 -24.65
C PHE A 761 8.94 -10.27 -23.57
N GLU A 762 8.73 -11.58 -23.69
CA GLU A 762 9.30 -12.59 -22.78
C GLU A 762 10.83 -12.56 -22.82
N ARG A 763 11.42 -12.48 -24.01
CA ARG A 763 12.88 -12.33 -24.17
C ARG A 763 13.40 -11.02 -23.56
N ILE A 764 12.70 -9.91 -23.76
CA ILE A 764 13.04 -8.59 -23.18
C ILE A 764 13.03 -8.66 -21.65
N GLN A 765 12.02 -9.30 -21.06
CA GLN A 765 11.88 -9.49 -19.62
C GLN A 765 13.04 -10.30 -19.06
N THR A 766 13.30 -11.48 -19.64
CA THR A 766 14.40 -12.36 -19.19
C THR A 766 15.75 -11.67 -19.31
N SER A 767 15.99 -10.94 -20.40
CA SER A 767 17.23 -10.18 -20.58
C SER A 767 17.42 -9.10 -19.52
N TYR A 768 16.33 -8.43 -19.12
CA TYR A 768 16.40 -7.39 -18.11
C TYR A 768 16.67 -7.97 -16.72
N GLU A 769 16.00 -9.06 -16.34
CA GLU A 769 16.19 -9.74 -15.06
C GLU A 769 17.62 -10.31 -14.91
N LEU A 770 18.23 -10.75 -16.01
CA LEU A 770 19.62 -11.24 -16.02
C LEU A 770 20.66 -10.13 -15.83
N LEU A 771 20.42 -8.93 -16.39
CA LEU A 771 21.37 -7.82 -16.35
C LEU A 771 21.17 -6.90 -15.13
N LEU A 772 19.96 -6.83 -14.57
CA LEU A 772 19.64 -5.95 -13.45
C LEU A 772 20.59 -6.10 -12.24
N PRO A 773 20.90 -7.33 -11.75
CA PRO A 773 21.79 -7.50 -10.60
C PRO A 773 23.22 -6.99 -10.87
N VAL A 774 23.71 -7.13 -12.10
CA VAL A 774 25.07 -6.68 -12.48
C VAL A 774 25.19 -5.17 -12.36
N VAL A 775 24.13 -4.46 -12.74
CA VAL A 775 24.15 -3.01 -12.88
C VAL A 775 23.80 -2.29 -11.57
N GLU A 776 23.00 -2.91 -10.71
CA GLU A 776 22.66 -2.33 -9.40
C GLU A 776 23.79 -2.46 -8.36
N CYS A 777 24.72 -3.41 -8.52
CA CYS A 777 25.95 -3.48 -7.72
C CYS A 777 27.01 -2.43 -8.10
N GLY A 778 26.64 -1.38 -8.84
CA GLY A 778 27.57 -0.36 -9.35
C GLY A 778 28.42 -0.82 -10.54
N GLY A 779 28.17 -2.03 -11.05
CA GLY A 779 28.83 -2.56 -12.24
C GLY A 779 28.32 -1.89 -13.52
N LYS A 780 29.21 -1.70 -14.49
CA LYS A 780 28.83 -1.34 -15.86
C LYS A 780 28.73 -2.62 -16.69
N ILE A 781 27.80 -2.66 -17.65
CA ILE A 781 27.69 -3.81 -18.57
C ILE A 781 28.95 -3.83 -19.45
N SER A 782 29.87 -4.77 -19.24
CA SER A 782 31.12 -4.85 -20.01
C SER A 782 31.31 -6.23 -20.63
N ILE A 783 31.74 -6.26 -21.89
CA ILE A 783 32.25 -7.45 -22.57
C ILE A 783 33.70 -7.68 -22.13
N SER A 784 33.96 -8.89 -21.60
CA SER A 784 35.26 -9.50 -21.28
C SER A 784 35.93 -9.21 -19.93
N GLY A 785 36.14 -10.29 -19.15
CA GLY A 785 37.25 -10.51 -18.20
C GLY A 785 37.18 -9.79 -16.84
N PRO A 786 37.74 -10.37 -15.76
CA PRO A 786 37.63 -9.80 -14.42
C PRO A 786 38.45 -8.51 -14.36
N ALA A 787 37.79 -7.37 -14.17
CA ALA A 787 38.46 -6.19 -13.69
C ALA A 787 38.78 -6.39 -12.20
N LEU A 788 39.99 -6.88 -11.93
CA LEU A 788 40.80 -6.27 -10.88
C LEU A 788 40.73 -4.75 -11.12
N ASP A 789 40.02 -4.02 -10.28
CA ASP A 789 40.54 -2.81 -9.63
C ASP A 789 39.51 -2.16 -8.71
N SER A 790 39.97 -1.95 -7.48
CA SER A 790 39.55 -1.02 -6.44
C SER A 790 38.24 -0.22 -6.61
N VAL A 791 37.29 -0.47 -5.70
CA VAL A 791 36.51 0.62 -5.10
C VAL A 791 36.89 0.66 -3.62
N GLY A 792 37.72 1.63 -3.26
CA GLY A 792 37.98 1.99 -1.88
C GLY A 792 36.74 2.68 -1.30
N GLY A 793 36.19 2.09 -0.24
CA GLY A 793 35.37 2.79 0.74
C GLY A 793 36.13 2.76 2.06
N GLU A 794 36.63 3.90 2.47
CA GLU A 794 37.15 4.12 3.83
C GLU A 794 36.00 4.00 4.82
N ASP A 795 36.08 3.04 5.74
CA ASP A 795 35.79 3.23 7.16
C ASP A 795 36.22 2.00 7.97
N GLY A 796 36.80 2.25 9.14
CA GLY A 796 37.83 1.40 9.75
C GLY A 796 37.37 0.10 10.41
N ALA A 797 38.14 -0.96 10.16
CA ALA A 797 38.44 -2.02 11.11
C ALA A 797 39.81 -2.63 10.76
N GLU A 798 40.77 -2.49 11.68
CA GLU A 798 42.16 -2.89 11.52
C GLU A 798 42.32 -4.42 11.35
N GLY A 799 43.19 -4.82 10.41
CA GLY A 799 43.98 -6.05 10.51
C GLY A 799 43.64 -7.20 9.56
N ALA A 800 44.01 -7.09 8.27
CA ALA A 800 44.46 -8.23 7.46
C ALA A 800 45.13 -7.74 6.17
N THR A 801 46.44 -7.97 6.04
CA THR A 801 47.21 -7.75 4.82
C THR A 801 46.78 -8.74 3.74
N ALA A 802 46.22 -8.24 2.64
CA ALA A 802 45.89 -9.05 1.47
C ALA A 802 47.16 -9.42 0.69
N ASP A 803 47.52 -10.70 0.70
CA ASP A 803 48.61 -11.25 -0.09
C ASP A 803 48.07 -11.76 -1.44
N LYS A 804 48.79 -11.46 -2.53
CA LYS A 804 48.39 -11.69 -3.92
C LYS A 804 48.91 -13.04 -4.42
N THR A 805 48.23 -14.14 -4.10
CA THR A 805 48.40 -15.46 -4.76
C THR A 805 47.11 -16.31 -4.65
N ASP A 806 46.08 -16.00 -5.43
CA ASP A 806 44.85 -16.83 -5.49
C ASP A 806 45.11 -18.13 -6.29
N VAL A 807 45.68 -19.14 -5.64
CA VAL A 807 45.69 -20.52 -6.13
C VAL A 807 44.32 -21.13 -5.87
N ASP A 808 43.68 -21.70 -6.90
CA ASP A 808 42.30 -22.19 -6.84
C ASP A 808 42.12 -23.37 -5.86
N VAL A 809 41.62 -23.06 -4.67
CA VAL A 809 41.38 -24.00 -3.55
C VAL A 809 40.10 -24.83 -3.75
N SER A 810 39.33 -24.57 -4.80
CA SER A 810 38.00 -25.14 -5.00
C SER A 810 37.97 -26.59 -5.51
N LEU A 811 39.14 -27.20 -5.77
CA LEU A 811 39.38 -28.59 -6.23
C LEU A 811 38.10 -29.44 -6.38
N GLY A 812 37.60 -29.48 -7.62
CA GLY A 812 36.41 -30.26 -8.01
C GLY A 812 35.09 -29.48 -8.05
N LEU A 813 35.06 -28.24 -7.56
CA LEU A 813 33.93 -27.32 -7.67
C LEU A 813 34.32 -26.18 -8.62
N GLY A 814 34.01 -26.26 -9.92
CA GLY A 814 34.24 -25.11 -10.81
C GLY A 814 33.59 -23.83 -10.22
N GLY A 815 34.18 -22.64 -10.35
CA GLY A 815 33.58 -21.39 -9.84
C GLY A 815 34.11 -20.86 -8.49
N GLY A 816 35.22 -21.41 -7.96
CA GLY A 816 36.04 -20.78 -6.93
C GLY A 816 35.40 -20.67 -5.52
N TRP A 817 35.96 -19.78 -4.70
CA TRP A 817 35.63 -19.58 -3.27
C TRP A 817 34.16 -19.27 -2.99
N ARG A 818 33.51 -18.46 -3.85
CA ARG A 818 32.11 -18.07 -3.67
C ARG A 818 31.19 -19.29 -3.73
N ARG A 819 31.37 -20.16 -4.72
CA ARG A 819 30.60 -21.40 -4.85
C ARG A 819 30.82 -22.34 -3.67
N MET A 820 32.05 -22.44 -3.15
CA MET A 820 32.33 -23.24 -1.96
C MET A 820 31.57 -22.73 -0.73
N ARG A 821 31.49 -21.41 -0.52
CA ARG A 821 30.72 -20.81 0.58
C ARG A 821 29.21 -21.06 0.43
N ASP A 822 28.66 -20.96 -0.77
CA ASP A 822 27.25 -21.25 -1.03
C ASP A 822 26.90 -22.72 -0.77
N VAL A 823 27.77 -23.65 -1.22
CA VAL A 823 27.60 -25.08 -0.94
C VAL A 823 27.77 -25.36 0.55
N LEU A 824 28.72 -24.73 1.24
CA LEU A 824 28.87 -24.87 2.69
C LEU A 824 27.57 -24.51 3.43
N LEU A 825 26.91 -23.42 3.03
CA LEU A 825 25.64 -23.02 3.62
C LEU A 825 24.55 -24.09 3.42
N LEU A 826 24.46 -24.66 2.22
CA LEU A 826 23.54 -25.76 1.92
C LEU A 826 23.85 -27.02 2.73
N LEU A 827 25.13 -27.36 2.92
CA LEU A 827 25.55 -28.51 3.73
C LEU A 827 25.18 -28.32 5.20
N ARG A 828 25.41 -27.13 5.75
CA ARG A 828 25.04 -26.80 7.14
C ARG A 828 23.53 -26.83 7.35
N ALA A 829 22.74 -26.33 6.40
CA ALA A 829 21.29 -26.41 6.46
C ALA A 829 20.82 -27.88 6.45
N GLN A 830 21.41 -28.73 5.61
CA GLN A 830 21.09 -30.17 5.61
C GLN A 830 21.47 -30.85 6.94
N LEU A 831 22.63 -30.51 7.50
CA LEU A 831 23.07 -31.01 8.82
C LEU A 831 22.08 -30.64 9.92
N LEU A 832 21.61 -29.39 9.95
CA LEU A 832 20.63 -28.91 10.91
C LEU A 832 19.35 -29.75 10.86
N ILE A 833 18.80 -29.96 9.65
CA ILE A 833 17.55 -30.72 9.49
C ILE A 833 17.77 -32.19 9.85
N CYS A 834 18.88 -32.81 9.43
CA CYS A 834 19.23 -34.19 9.81
C CYS A 834 19.38 -34.38 11.33
N ARG A 835 19.87 -33.35 12.05
CA ARG A 835 20.03 -33.39 13.51
C ARG A 835 18.70 -33.24 14.24
N ARG A 836 17.88 -32.27 13.85
CA ARG A 836 16.63 -31.93 14.58
C ARG A 836 15.43 -32.78 14.19
N TYR A 837 15.36 -33.22 12.92
CA TYR A 837 14.20 -33.89 12.34
C TYR A 837 14.55 -35.27 11.76
N SER A 838 15.43 -36.01 12.44
CA SER A 838 15.88 -37.34 12.01
C SER A 838 14.73 -38.33 11.80
N ALA A 839 13.70 -38.30 12.65
CA ALA A 839 12.52 -39.15 12.55
C ALA A 839 11.70 -38.94 11.26
N ASP A 840 11.67 -37.70 10.75
CA ASP A 840 10.94 -37.37 9.51
C ASP A 840 11.76 -37.70 8.27
N ILE A 841 13.08 -37.45 8.31
CA ILE A 841 13.98 -37.71 7.17
C ILE A 841 14.32 -39.19 7.03
N GLY A 842 14.40 -39.95 8.14
CA GLY A 842 14.83 -41.36 8.14
C GLY A 842 14.02 -42.31 7.25
N LYS A 843 12.83 -41.87 6.81
CA LYS A 843 11.94 -42.56 5.86
C LYS A 843 12.45 -42.53 4.41
N TYR A 844 13.41 -41.66 4.09
CA TYR A 844 13.87 -41.41 2.73
C TYR A 844 15.37 -41.68 2.58
N LYS A 845 15.76 -42.09 1.38
CA LYS A 845 17.18 -42.23 0.98
C LYS A 845 17.77 -40.87 0.67
N TYR A 846 19.05 -40.67 0.98
CA TYR A 846 19.81 -39.48 0.63
C TYR A 846 20.27 -39.55 -0.83
N PRO A 847 19.74 -38.72 -1.74
CA PRO A 847 19.91 -38.91 -3.18
C PRO A 847 21.17 -38.23 -3.76
N ALA A 848 21.94 -37.49 -2.95
CA ALA A 848 23.00 -36.60 -3.43
C ALA A 848 24.41 -37.06 -3.00
N TYR A 849 24.62 -38.36 -2.75
CA TYR A 849 25.93 -38.87 -2.32
C TYR A 849 27.05 -38.56 -3.32
N LYS A 850 26.81 -38.72 -4.63
CA LYS A 850 27.80 -38.36 -5.65
C LYS A 850 28.29 -36.91 -5.56
N MET A 851 27.36 -35.97 -5.32
CA MET A 851 27.69 -34.56 -5.14
C MET A 851 28.41 -34.32 -3.80
N LEU A 852 27.95 -34.97 -2.73
CA LEU A 852 28.57 -34.86 -1.40
C LEU A 852 30.00 -35.40 -1.35
N LEU A 853 30.24 -36.54 -1.99
CA LEU A 853 31.57 -37.16 -2.07
C LEU A 853 32.53 -36.34 -2.94
N SER A 854 32.01 -35.62 -3.95
CA SER A 854 32.85 -34.69 -4.73
C SER A 854 33.46 -33.57 -3.87
N CYS A 855 32.78 -33.18 -2.79
CA CYS A 855 33.29 -32.19 -1.83
C CYS A 855 34.49 -32.70 -1.01
N LEU A 856 34.71 -34.01 -0.96
CA LEU A 856 35.78 -34.66 -0.20
C LEU A 856 37.05 -34.91 -1.03
N ARG A 857 37.06 -34.54 -2.31
CA ARG A 857 38.19 -34.84 -3.20
C ARG A 857 39.49 -34.19 -2.70
N VAL A 858 40.53 -35.02 -2.68
CA VAL A 858 41.92 -34.65 -2.38
C VAL A 858 42.81 -35.05 -3.58
N PRO A 859 43.84 -34.28 -3.94
CA PRO A 859 44.79 -34.66 -4.99
C PRO A 859 45.45 -36.02 -4.69
N GLN A 860 45.48 -36.91 -5.69
CA GLN A 860 45.95 -38.29 -5.52
C GLN A 860 47.46 -38.51 -5.75
N SER A 861 48.20 -37.47 -6.15
CA SER A 861 49.65 -37.52 -6.39
C SER A 861 50.39 -36.49 -5.53
N PRO A 862 51.54 -36.82 -4.89
CA PRO A 862 52.47 -35.79 -4.48
C PRO A 862 52.85 -35.00 -5.75
N PRO A 863 52.76 -33.65 -5.76
CA PRO A 863 53.14 -32.89 -6.93
C PRO A 863 54.59 -33.21 -7.27
N SER A 864 54.87 -33.54 -8.52
CA SER A 864 56.21 -33.71 -9.06
C SER A 864 56.99 -32.38 -9.18
N GLU A 865 56.54 -31.34 -8.46
CA GLU A 865 57.08 -29.99 -8.42
C GLU A 865 57.07 -29.48 -6.97
N PRO A 866 58.01 -28.59 -6.59
CA PRO A 866 58.33 -28.33 -5.20
C PRO A 866 57.13 -27.76 -4.41
N GLU A 867 56.61 -28.55 -3.47
CA GLU A 867 55.99 -28.29 -2.14
C GLU A 867 55.23 -26.97 -1.82
N GLY A 868 54.89 -26.11 -2.78
CA GLY A 868 54.52 -24.73 -2.47
C GLY A 868 53.06 -24.48 -2.07
N ASP A 869 52.12 -24.79 -2.96
CA ASP A 869 50.86 -24.03 -2.99
C ASP A 869 49.56 -24.85 -2.91
N ALA A 870 49.40 -25.91 -3.71
CA ALA A 870 48.12 -26.64 -3.77
C ALA A 870 47.77 -27.38 -2.46
N THR A 871 48.76 -27.92 -1.77
CA THR A 871 48.56 -28.62 -0.48
C THR A 871 48.28 -27.64 0.66
N LYS A 872 48.89 -26.45 0.65
CA LYS A 872 48.60 -25.38 1.63
C LYS A 872 47.19 -24.84 1.49
N CYS A 873 46.70 -24.71 0.25
CA CYS A 873 45.33 -24.32 -0.05
C CYS A 873 44.30 -25.26 0.61
N LEU A 874 44.53 -26.57 0.57
CA LEU A 874 43.65 -27.57 1.20
C LEU A 874 43.62 -27.54 2.74
N LEU A 875 44.58 -26.85 3.34
CA LEU A 875 44.77 -26.71 4.79
C LEU A 875 44.31 -25.35 5.33
N THR A 876 43.75 -24.51 4.47
CA THR A 876 43.08 -23.27 4.87
C THR A 876 41.92 -23.59 5.82
N LYS A 877 41.70 -22.71 6.80
CA LYS A 877 40.59 -22.84 7.76
C LYS A 877 39.24 -23.05 7.08
N GLU A 878 38.98 -22.31 6.02
CA GLU A 878 37.71 -22.32 5.29
C GLU A 878 37.49 -23.62 4.50
N ARG A 879 38.54 -24.19 3.87
CA ARG A 879 38.45 -25.49 3.19
C ARG A 879 38.27 -26.63 4.19
N ALA A 880 39.01 -26.61 5.30
CA ALA A 880 38.83 -27.60 6.36
C ALA A 880 37.41 -27.57 6.94
N GLU A 881 36.84 -26.38 7.11
CA GLU A 881 35.45 -26.23 7.55
C GLU A 881 34.44 -26.79 6.54
N PHE A 882 34.68 -26.54 5.25
CA PHE A 882 33.90 -27.14 4.16
C PHE A 882 33.91 -28.66 4.18
N VAL A 883 35.11 -29.26 4.26
CA VAL A 883 35.25 -30.71 4.29
C VAL A 883 34.68 -31.30 5.59
N ARG A 884 34.84 -30.62 6.73
CA ARG A 884 34.22 -31.03 8.00
C ARG A 884 32.71 -31.13 7.88
N ALA A 885 32.05 -30.10 7.31
CA ALA A 885 30.61 -30.12 7.11
C ALA A 885 30.17 -31.25 6.16
N ALA A 886 30.93 -31.51 5.08
CA ALA A 886 30.65 -32.59 4.16
C ALA A 886 30.77 -33.98 4.82
N VAL A 887 31.88 -34.27 5.51
CA VAL A 887 32.08 -35.55 6.22
C VAL A 887 31.06 -35.72 7.35
N GLU A 888 30.74 -34.65 8.09
CA GLU A 888 29.70 -34.69 9.12
C GLU A 888 28.33 -35.02 8.50
N LEU A 889 28.02 -34.50 7.30
CA LEU A 889 26.75 -34.80 6.64
C LEU A 889 26.68 -36.25 6.16
N VAL A 890 27.79 -36.81 5.66
CA VAL A 890 27.88 -38.25 5.34
C VAL A 890 27.61 -39.09 6.59
N TYR A 891 28.25 -38.75 7.70
CA TYR A 891 28.06 -39.42 8.98
C TYR A 891 26.61 -39.33 9.47
N ARG A 892 26.05 -38.11 9.55
CA ARG A 892 24.69 -37.86 10.05
C ARG A 892 23.64 -38.50 9.16
N SER A 893 23.80 -38.47 7.84
CA SER A 893 22.85 -39.13 6.92
C SER A 893 22.80 -40.64 7.13
N CYS A 894 23.95 -41.30 7.34
CA CYS A 894 23.99 -42.73 7.66
C CYS A 894 23.39 -43.05 9.05
N LEU A 895 23.55 -42.17 10.03
CA LEU A 895 22.90 -42.32 11.34
C LEU A 895 21.38 -42.19 11.27
N VAL A 896 20.87 -41.34 10.37
CA VAL A 896 19.43 -41.07 10.23
C VAL A 896 18.70 -42.27 9.60
N SER A 897 19.33 -43.01 8.69
CA SER A 897 18.71 -44.19 8.06
C SER A 897 19.76 -45.22 7.63
N PRO A 898 19.57 -46.53 7.90
CA PRO A 898 20.48 -47.57 7.40
C PRO A 898 20.46 -47.68 5.87
N LEU A 899 19.37 -47.26 5.21
CA LEU A 899 19.29 -47.24 3.73
C LEU A 899 20.34 -46.30 3.12
N ASN A 900 20.74 -45.27 3.86
CA ASN A 900 21.74 -44.30 3.42
C ASN A 900 23.15 -44.91 3.42
N ALA A 901 23.44 -45.84 4.33
CA ALA A 901 24.69 -46.59 4.31
C ALA A 901 24.79 -47.48 3.06
N GLU A 902 23.70 -48.10 2.61
CA GLU A 902 23.70 -48.85 1.36
C GLU A 902 23.97 -47.97 0.13
N GLU A 903 23.29 -46.81 0.04
CA GLU A 903 23.51 -45.89 -1.08
C GLU A 903 24.94 -45.31 -1.09
N LEU A 904 25.50 -45.01 0.09
CA LEU A 904 26.89 -44.57 0.22
C LEU A 904 27.88 -45.63 -0.29
N SER A 905 27.62 -46.92 -0.03
CA SER A 905 28.40 -48.04 -0.55
C SER A 905 28.32 -48.17 -2.08
N ARG A 906 27.16 -47.85 -2.69
CA ARG A 906 26.97 -47.91 -4.16
C ARG A 906 27.71 -46.80 -4.91
N GLU A 907 28.00 -45.67 -4.25
CA GLU A 907 28.64 -44.49 -4.83
C GLU A 907 30.14 -44.37 -4.45
N ASP A 908 30.82 -45.48 -4.15
CA ASP A 908 32.24 -45.51 -3.75
C ASP A 908 32.59 -44.62 -2.54
N GLY A 909 31.65 -44.48 -1.59
CA GLY A 909 31.80 -43.64 -0.42
C GLY A 909 32.97 -44.01 0.48
N ILE A 910 33.24 -45.31 0.67
CA ILE A 910 34.36 -45.78 1.51
C ILE A 910 35.71 -45.36 0.93
N ALA A 911 35.89 -45.45 -0.38
CA ALA A 911 37.13 -45.06 -1.05
C ALA A 911 37.40 -43.55 -0.90
N SER A 912 36.34 -42.73 -1.04
CA SER A 912 36.43 -41.28 -0.87
C SER A 912 36.72 -40.87 0.58
N LEU A 913 36.10 -41.55 1.56
CA LEU A 913 36.35 -41.31 2.98
C LEU A 913 37.77 -41.75 3.39
N GLU A 914 38.31 -42.82 2.81
CA GLU A 914 39.69 -43.26 3.04
C GLU A 914 40.70 -42.23 2.52
N ASP A 915 40.52 -41.73 1.30
CA ASP A 915 41.41 -40.71 0.72
C ASP A 915 41.44 -39.45 1.60
N ALA A 916 40.26 -38.97 2.01
CA ALA A 916 40.15 -37.81 2.90
C ALA A 916 40.79 -38.07 4.27
N LEU A 917 40.50 -39.23 4.89
CA LEU A 917 41.09 -39.62 6.17
C LEU A 917 42.63 -39.68 6.08
N ASN A 918 43.16 -40.31 5.03
CA ASN A 918 44.60 -40.45 4.85
C ASN A 918 45.30 -39.09 4.74
N PHE A 919 44.74 -38.16 3.94
CA PHE A 919 45.29 -36.82 3.79
C PHE A 919 45.36 -36.04 5.11
N TYR A 920 44.25 -35.99 5.85
CA TYR A 920 44.20 -35.24 7.10
C TYR A 920 45.00 -35.90 8.23
N VAL A 921 45.10 -37.24 8.26
CA VAL A 921 45.99 -37.94 9.22
C VAL A 921 47.46 -37.66 8.92
N GLU A 922 47.91 -37.72 7.66
CA GLU A 922 49.30 -37.39 7.30
C GLU A 922 49.61 -35.92 7.62
N THR A 923 48.69 -35.00 7.36
CA THR A 923 48.81 -33.59 7.75
C THR A 923 49.05 -33.41 9.26
N LEU A 924 48.26 -34.10 10.09
CA LEU A 924 48.41 -34.04 11.55
C LEU A 924 49.77 -34.60 12.01
N LEU A 925 50.28 -35.62 11.34
CA LEU A 925 51.59 -36.19 11.62
C LEU A 925 52.73 -35.25 11.21
N ASP A 926 52.61 -34.56 10.08
CA ASP A 926 53.60 -33.59 9.63
C ASP A 926 53.64 -32.37 10.54
N ARG A 927 52.47 -31.87 10.99
CA ARG A 927 52.40 -30.82 12.02
C ARG A 927 53.10 -31.24 13.32
N LYS A 928 52.96 -32.50 13.74
CA LYS A 928 53.63 -33.07 14.92
C LYS A 928 55.15 -33.21 14.73
N LYS A 929 55.62 -33.61 13.55
CA LYS A 929 57.06 -33.67 13.24
C LYS A 929 57.69 -32.28 13.34
N ASN A 930 57.02 -31.29 12.76
CA ASN A 930 57.48 -29.90 12.76
C ASN A 930 57.48 -29.29 14.18
N SER A 931 56.47 -29.60 15.02
CA SER A 931 56.45 -29.15 16.42
C SER A 931 57.57 -29.76 17.27
N ASN A 932 58.01 -30.98 16.95
CA ASN A 932 59.10 -31.66 17.66
C ASN A 932 60.49 -31.20 17.18
N SER A 933 60.60 -30.55 16.03
CA SER A 933 61.86 -30.02 15.49
C SER A 933 62.22 -28.59 15.91
N SER A 934 61.27 -27.81 16.45
CA SER A 934 61.52 -26.46 16.97
C SER A 934 61.94 -26.52 18.45
N VAL A 935 63.24 -26.57 18.72
CA VAL A 935 63.82 -26.58 20.08
C VAL A 935 63.97 -25.16 20.68
N ASP A 936 63.80 -24.10 19.87
CA ASP A 936 63.78 -22.72 20.37
C ASP A 936 62.34 -22.26 20.60
N GLY A 937 62.06 -21.83 21.84
CA GLY A 937 60.74 -21.66 22.46
C GLY A 937 59.80 -20.59 21.90
N ASN A 938 59.68 -20.43 20.58
CA ASN A 938 58.47 -19.86 19.99
C ASN A 938 57.54 -21.00 19.63
N ALA A 939 56.47 -21.19 20.42
CA ALA A 939 55.38 -22.05 20.05
C ALA A 939 54.99 -21.74 18.60
N ALA A 940 55.04 -22.74 17.72
CA ALA A 940 54.53 -22.63 16.37
C ALA A 940 53.05 -22.30 16.45
N THR A 941 52.74 -21.00 16.48
CA THR A 941 51.42 -20.50 16.16
C THR A 941 51.13 -21.00 14.76
N SER A 942 50.07 -21.80 14.62
CA SER A 942 49.49 -22.13 13.31
C SER A 942 49.57 -20.89 12.43
N GLY A 943 50.19 -21.00 11.25
CA GLY A 943 50.32 -19.86 10.34
C GLY A 943 48.97 -19.16 10.19
N VAL A 944 48.98 -17.82 10.19
CA VAL A 944 47.76 -17.00 10.09
C VAL A 944 46.96 -17.50 8.88
N GLY A 945 45.82 -18.16 9.11
CA GLY A 945 44.95 -18.74 8.06
C GLY A 945 44.87 -20.28 8.00
N GLU A 946 45.75 -21.02 8.67
CA GLU A 946 45.69 -22.48 8.71
C GLU A 946 44.58 -23.04 9.61
N ALA A 947 44.02 -24.20 9.25
CA ALA A 947 42.95 -24.85 9.99
C ALA A 947 43.40 -25.30 11.40
N PRO A 948 42.60 -25.06 12.46
CA PRO A 948 42.89 -25.55 13.82
C PRO A 948 42.97 -27.08 13.87
N ASN A 949 43.86 -27.61 14.71
CA ASN A 949 44.02 -29.06 14.87
C ASN A 949 42.72 -29.75 15.32
N GLU A 950 41.93 -29.12 16.18
CA GLU A 950 40.63 -29.64 16.62
C GLU A 950 39.67 -29.89 15.44
N MET A 951 39.63 -28.96 14.48
CA MET A 951 38.80 -29.07 13.28
C MET A 951 39.23 -30.26 12.42
N VAL A 952 40.55 -30.42 12.21
CA VAL A 952 41.12 -31.52 11.44
C VAL A 952 40.87 -32.87 12.11
N VAL A 953 41.04 -32.94 13.44
CA VAL A 953 40.73 -34.14 14.23
C VAL A 953 39.23 -34.50 14.13
N SER A 954 38.34 -33.51 14.11
CA SER A 954 36.89 -33.71 13.93
C SER A 954 36.57 -34.34 12.56
N ILE A 955 37.24 -33.91 11.48
CA ILE A 955 37.12 -34.53 10.15
C ILE A 955 37.49 -36.02 10.22
N CYS A 956 38.66 -36.33 10.78
CA CYS A 956 39.14 -37.70 10.92
C CYS A 956 38.19 -38.55 11.78
N ALA A 957 37.69 -37.99 12.89
CA ALA A 957 36.78 -38.71 13.79
C ALA A 957 35.45 -39.08 13.09
N ASN A 958 34.84 -38.15 12.35
CA ASN A 958 33.60 -38.42 11.61
C ASN A 958 33.82 -39.43 10.47
N ALA A 959 34.98 -39.37 9.78
CA ALA A 959 35.33 -40.34 8.74
C ALA A 959 35.52 -41.76 9.31
N VAL A 960 36.31 -41.90 10.38
CA VAL A 960 36.54 -43.18 11.07
C VAL A 960 35.23 -43.76 11.59
N HIS A 961 34.39 -42.93 12.21
CA HIS A 961 33.10 -43.37 12.75
C HIS A 961 32.17 -43.86 11.63
N THR A 962 32.10 -43.13 10.51
CA THR A 962 31.29 -43.54 9.37
C THR A 962 31.76 -44.90 8.82
N ILE A 963 33.06 -45.07 8.56
CA ILE A 963 33.61 -46.33 8.03
C ILE A 963 33.40 -47.48 9.02
N ALA A 964 33.58 -47.25 10.33
CA ALA A 964 33.30 -48.23 11.37
C ALA A 964 31.83 -48.67 11.39
N GLY A 965 30.89 -47.71 11.27
CA GLY A 965 29.47 -47.98 11.14
C GLY A 965 29.13 -48.75 9.86
N MET A 966 29.79 -48.45 8.74
CA MET A 966 29.62 -49.20 7.49
C MET A 966 30.10 -50.65 7.63
N ALA A 967 31.22 -50.89 8.31
CA ALA A 967 31.75 -52.23 8.54
C ALA A 967 30.82 -53.12 9.39
N TYR A 968 29.85 -52.54 10.10
CA TYR A 968 28.82 -53.31 10.80
C TYR A 968 27.89 -54.05 9.83
N PHE A 969 27.62 -53.49 8.65
CA PHE A 969 26.79 -54.09 7.61
C PHE A 969 27.60 -54.96 6.64
N GLU A 970 26.98 -55.98 6.06
CA GLU A 970 27.64 -56.89 5.11
C GLU A 970 28.12 -56.18 3.85
N MET A 971 27.26 -55.35 3.25
CA MET A 971 27.62 -54.55 2.07
C MET A 971 28.83 -53.65 2.29
N GLY A 972 28.96 -53.04 3.48
CA GLY A 972 30.12 -52.20 3.82
C GLY A 972 31.41 -53.02 3.94
N ARG A 973 31.34 -54.24 4.49
CA ARG A 973 32.49 -55.17 4.52
C ARG A 973 32.88 -55.62 3.11
N SER A 974 31.92 -55.91 2.25
CA SER A 974 32.19 -56.22 0.84
C SER A 974 32.88 -55.05 0.13
N SER A 975 32.40 -53.81 0.32
CA SER A 975 33.07 -52.62 -0.22
C SER A 975 34.50 -52.44 0.30
N LEU A 976 34.78 -52.74 1.59
CA LEU A 976 36.13 -52.71 2.17
C LEU A 976 37.06 -53.76 1.56
N THR A 977 36.55 -54.98 1.27
CA THR A 977 37.33 -56.01 0.57
C THR A 977 37.62 -55.65 -0.90
N GLN A 978 36.77 -54.83 -1.52
CA GLN A 978 36.92 -54.42 -2.92
C GLN A 978 37.80 -53.17 -3.12
N LEU A 979 38.20 -52.48 -2.04
CA LEU A 979 39.16 -51.38 -2.11
C LEU A 979 40.47 -51.81 -2.77
N GLU A 980 41.11 -50.94 -3.55
CA GLU A 980 42.46 -51.17 -4.07
C GLU A 980 43.45 -51.47 -2.94
N ASP A 981 44.38 -52.40 -3.16
CA ASP A 981 45.31 -52.86 -2.10
C ASP A 981 46.11 -51.71 -1.47
N CYS A 982 46.48 -50.69 -2.26
CA CYS A 982 47.18 -49.50 -1.76
C CYS A 982 46.31 -48.70 -0.77
N ARG A 983 45.03 -48.47 -1.08
CA ARG A 983 44.06 -47.79 -0.21
C ARG A 983 43.79 -48.60 1.06
N ARG A 984 43.66 -49.91 0.91
CA ARG A 984 43.40 -50.84 2.02
C ARG A 984 44.54 -50.82 3.04
N VAL A 985 45.80 -50.85 2.60
CA VAL A 985 46.98 -50.76 3.48
C VAL A 985 47.05 -49.41 4.20
N ARG A 986 46.75 -48.30 3.51
CA ARG A 986 46.71 -46.96 4.12
C ARG A 986 45.63 -46.85 5.18
N LEU A 987 44.43 -47.37 4.90
CA LEU A 987 43.32 -47.41 5.85
C LEU A 987 43.72 -48.09 7.16
N PHE A 988 44.20 -49.34 7.11
CA PHE A 988 44.59 -50.08 8.32
C PHE A 988 45.76 -49.44 9.06
N ARG A 989 46.72 -48.85 8.34
CA ARG A 989 47.82 -48.07 8.94
C ARG A 989 47.29 -46.85 9.70
N ASN A 990 46.37 -46.10 9.12
CA ASN A 990 45.76 -44.93 9.76
C ASN A 990 44.90 -45.32 10.96
N TRP A 991 44.18 -46.44 10.89
CA TRP A 991 43.42 -46.97 12.02
C TRP A 991 44.31 -47.41 13.17
N LYS A 992 45.45 -48.06 12.89
CA LYS A 992 46.46 -48.35 13.91
C LYS A 992 46.94 -47.07 14.59
N ARG A 993 47.25 -46.01 13.82
CA ARG A 993 47.65 -44.69 14.33
C ARG A 993 46.57 -44.02 15.20
N CYS A 994 45.29 -44.24 14.90
CA CYS A 994 44.17 -43.79 15.74
C CYS A 994 44.10 -44.53 17.08
N ILE A 995 44.56 -45.78 17.15
CA ILE A 995 44.44 -46.67 18.31
C ILE A 995 45.65 -46.60 19.25
N ASP A 996 46.85 -46.54 18.69
CA ASP A 996 48.13 -46.62 19.41
C ASP A 996 48.54 -45.30 20.09
N GLY A 997 47.73 -44.24 19.94
CA GLY A 997 48.00 -42.93 20.51
C GLY A 997 49.01 -42.09 19.71
N SER A 998 49.36 -42.49 18.47
CA SER A 998 50.23 -41.68 17.61
C SER A 998 49.73 -40.24 17.43
N LEU A 999 48.41 -40.03 17.54
CA LEU A 999 47.73 -38.74 17.42
C LEU A 999 47.45 -38.03 18.77
N SER A 1000 47.82 -38.59 19.93
CA SER A 1000 47.42 -38.08 21.25
C SER A 1000 48.22 -36.88 21.79
N LEU A 1001 49.22 -36.38 21.04
CA LEU A 1001 50.10 -35.27 21.44
C LEU A 1001 49.73 -33.91 20.80
N ILE A 1002 48.57 -33.82 20.13
CA ILE A 1002 48.20 -32.68 19.26
C ILE A 1002 47.46 -31.56 20.05
N GLY A 1003 47.71 -31.45 21.37
CA GLY A 1003 47.13 -30.42 22.25
C GLY A 1003 45.93 -30.87 23.09
N SER A 1004 45.67 -30.17 24.20
CA SER A 1004 44.59 -30.47 25.17
C SER A 1004 43.19 -30.36 24.57
N ASP A 1005 43.01 -29.48 23.61
CA ASP A 1005 41.69 -29.03 23.14
C ASP A 1005 41.00 -30.07 22.25
N ALA A 1006 41.72 -31.06 21.73
CA ALA A 1006 41.20 -32.12 20.87
C ALA A 1006 41.02 -33.49 21.58
N ALA A 1007 41.27 -33.57 22.90
CA ALA A 1007 41.33 -34.84 23.64
C ALA A 1007 40.05 -35.69 23.54
N GLN A 1008 38.88 -35.05 23.56
CA GLN A 1008 37.58 -35.75 23.46
C GLN A 1008 37.32 -36.34 22.07
N CYS A 1009 37.70 -35.62 21.00
CA CYS A 1009 37.58 -36.11 19.63
C CYS A 1009 38.55 -37.28 19.37
N ILE A 1010 39.77 -37.20 19.90
CA ILE A 1010 40.78 -38.28 19.80
C ILE A 1010 40.29 -39.54 20.54
N ALA A 1011 39.74 -39.39 21.75
CA ALA A 1011 39.16 -40.51 22.49
C ALA A 1011 38.00 -41.18 21.74
N SER A 1012 37.12 -40.37 21.13
CA SER A 1012 36.01 -40.86 20.31
C SER A 1012 36.53 -41.60 19.06
N MET A 1013 37.50 -41.03 18.36
CA MET A 1013 38.13 -41.64 17.18
C MET A 1013 38.76 -42.99 17.51
N ARG A 1014 39.48 -43.09 18.64
CA ARG A 1014 40.08 -44.35 19.13
C ARG A 1014 39.01 -45.41 19.40
N ARG A 1015 37.90 -45.02 20.04
CA ARG A 1015 36.79 -45.91 20.33
C ARG A 1015 36.16 -46.47 19.04
N TYR A 1016 35.83 -45.60 18.09
CA TYR A 1016 35.20 -46.03 16.83
C TYR A 1016 36.13 -46.83 15.94
N ALA A 1017 37.43 -46.54 15.94
CA ALA A 1017 38.42 -47.36 15.25
C ALA A 1017 38.47 -48.80 15.83
N LEU A 1018 38.39 -48.97 17.15
CA LEU A 1018 38.31 -50.30 17.77
C LEU A 1018 37.01 -51.02 17.43
N GLU A 1019 35.87 -50.33 17.50
CA GLU A 1019 34.55 -50.88 17.15
C GLU A 1019 34.47 -51.29 15.68
N GLY A 1020 35.10 -50.52 14.79
CA GLY A 1020 35.19 -50.84 13.38
C GLY A 1020 36.07 -52.06 13.10
N ILE A 1021 37.21 -52.24 13.80
CA ILE A 1021 38.05 -53.45 13.66
C ILE A 1021 37.27 -54.69 14.09
N ALA A 1022 36.56 -54.59 15.22
CA ALA A 1022 35.70 -55.67 15.69
C ALA A 1022 34.58 -56.00 14.69
N SER A 1023 34.07 -54.99 13.99
CA SER A 1023 33.04 -55.17 12.95
C SER A 1023 33.61 -55.75 11.66
N MET A 1024 34.79 -55.32 11.23
CA MET A 1024 35.52 -55.85 10.08
C MET A 1024 35.92 -57.31 10.29
N ALA A 1025 36.36 -57.68 11.49
CA ALA A 1025 36.74 -59.05 11.85
C ALA A 1025 35.60 -60.08 11.78
N ARG A 1026 34.35 -59.64 11.55
CA ARG A 1026 33.22 -60.53 11.26
C ARG A 1026 33.26 -61.12 9.85
N ASP A 1027 34.10 -60.58 8.98
CA ASP A 1027 34.38 -61.10 7.65
C ASP A 1027 35.74 -61.81 7.64
N SER A 1028 35.77 -63.06 7.17
CA SER A 1028 36.97 -63.90 7.22
C SER A 1028 38.11 -63.35 6.35
N SER A 1029 37.79 -62.67 5.25
CA SER A 1029 38.80 -62.10 4.36
C SER A 1029 39.41 -60.85 4.98
N LEU A 1030 38.61 -59.97 5.58
CA LEU A 1030 39.12 -58.80 6.31
C LEU A 1030 39.84 -59.17 7.61
N GLN A 1031 39.53 -60.31 8.23
CA GLN A 1031 40.22 -60.79 9.44
C GLN A 1031 41.61 -61.37 9.14
N LEU A 1032 41.80 -61.95 7.95
CA LEU A 1032 43.08 -62.48 7.48
C LEU A 1032 44.06 -61.38 7.00
N MET A 1033 43.51 -60.27 6.52
CA MET A 1033 44.24 -59.06 6.13
C MET A 1033 44.61 -58.22 7.33
#